data_AF-A0A8H6ZNQ5-F1
#
_entry.id   AF-A0A8H6ZNQ5-F1
#
_cell.length_a   1.000
_cell.length_b   1.000
_cell.length_c   1.000
_cell.angle_alpha   90.00
_cell.angle_beta   90.00
_cell.angle_gamma   90.00
#
_symmetry.space_group_name_H-M   'P 1'
#
loop_
_entity.id
_entity.type
_entity.pdbx_description
1 polymer ?
#
loop_
_entity_poly.entity_id
_entity_poly.type
_entity_poly.pdbx_seq_one_letter_code
_entity_poly.pdbx_strand_id
1 'polypeptide(L)'
;MRWLVSDAQPNDSLFFHYSGHGGQTKDLDGDEEDGFDEVRIFLSLVLLFDTYLASLSPLDPRLISKKVDISLMTLTAIYDSCHSGTALDLPYIYSTEGKIKEPNLAAEVGQGLLGAVTSYARGDMGGVFQSAMGIFKSATSSTKAEKITKATRTSPADVISWSGCKDDQTSADTQEAGQATGAMSFAFVSALKENPQQSYQQLLNSVRTILRDNYSQKPQLSASHPMNSYIFDPHKPSSSMAVPETAVAPKKWSAHMIDIYSRRNAYGPILGTVSPAEIEAKAKEARKEYPGSFMYAGGSAGTNSTYAANLSIFDQYKLIPRMLVDATNRNLQTTLFGVKYPSPILLAPIGVQGVCHADGELGSARAASKMGVPFIMSSASSRTIEDTAKASGSGPRWYQLYWPRSNDVTLSLLSRVKANGFTALVVTLDTFLLGWRPHDLQDSYLPFFHGIGVQVGTSDPVFMARYGRQPITDIPEFPYDPKKLDAAYASGDEKVKDAVFFGMEYLKETNSGLFRKWEDLKFLRDNWDGPLVLKGIQSVGDAERAIECGVDGIIVSNHGGRQIDGAIPSLYALDKIMQSPVILEAQKSGKLTVLFDSGIRTGSDIIKALALGAQGVLLARPYLYGLMIGGQDGVEEVIKNTLADLEISMGLIGFTGIDEIIGSRDKVLLHASKL
;
A
#
# COMPACT_ATOMS: atom_id res chain seq x y z
N MET A 1 11.15 14.10 19.42
CA MET A 1 10.71 13.27 18.28
C MET A 1 9.20 13.38 18.02
N ARG A 2 8.59 14.58 18.10
CA ARG A 2 7.12 14.72 17.93
C ARG A 2 6.61 14.22 16.58
N TRP A 3 7.42 14.38 15.53
CA TRP A 3 7.13 13.88 14.18
C TRP A 3 7.02 12.35 14.09
N LEU A 4 7.69 11.61 14.99
CA LEU A 4 7.70 10.14 14.98
C LEU A 4 6.47 9.56 15.70
N VAL A 5 5.91 10.30 16.66
CA VAL A 5 4.83 9.83 17.53
C VAL A 5 3.50 10.55 17.31
N SER A 6 3.44 11.55 16.42
CA SER A 6 2.26 12.41 16.24
C SER A 6 1.03 11.69 15.68
N ASP A 7 1.23 10.66 14.87
CA ASP A 7 0.17 9.91 14.19
C ASP A 7 0.12 8.42 14.58
N ALA A 8 0.94 8.02 15.56
CA ALA A 8 1.07 6.64 15.98
C ALA A 8 -0.28 6.11 16.54
N GLN A 9 -0.66 4.92 16.09
CA GLN A 9 -1.85 4.18 16.52
C GLN A 9 -1.46 3.03 17.47
N PRO A 10 -2.38 2.54 18.32
CA PRO A 10 -2.17 1.31 19.05
C PRO A 10 -1.71 0.16 18.15
N ASN A 11 -0.66 -0.54 18.56
CA ASN A 11 0.07 -1.62 17.86
C ASN A 11 1.01 -1.17 16.73
N ASP A 12 1.25 0.12 16.54
CA ASP A 12 2.29 0.57 15.63
C ASP A 12 3.70 0.20 16.16
N SER A 13 4.56 -0.23 15.22
CA SER A 13 5.99 -0.44 15.45
C SER A 13 6.77 0.72 14.86
N LEU A 14 7.31 1.57 15.72
CA LEU A 14 8.09 2.76 15.38
C LEU A 14 9.58 2.43 15.35
N PHE A 15 10.31 3.01 14.39
CA PHE A 15 11.74 2.81 14.23
C PHE A 15 12.47 4.15 14.12
N PHE A 16 13.53 4.32 14.90
CA PHE A 16 14.40 5.50 14.88
C PHE A 16 15.86 5.07 14.72
N HIS A 17 16.57 5.62 13.75
CA HIS A 17 17.99 5.37 13.56
C HIS A 17 18.74 6.70 13.43
N TYR A 18 19.83 6.82 14.18
CA TYR A 18 20.73 7.96 14.15
C TYR A 18 22.17 7.45 13.98
N SER A 19 22.88 7.99 12.99
CA SER A 19 24.30 7.75 12.77
C SER A 19 24.98 9.10 12.54
N GLY A 20 25.96 9.45 13.35
CA GLY A 20 26.58 10.78 13.35
C GLY A 20 27.40 11.11 14.61
N HIS A 21 27.76 12.39 14.78
CA HIS A 21 28.58 12.84 15.90
C HIS A 21 27.78 12.93 17.21
N GLY A 22 28.23 12.21 18.23
CA GLY A 22 27.79 12.38 19.62
C GLY A 22 28.72 13.35 20.38
N GLY A 23 28.24 13.92 21.48
CA GLY A 23 29.00 14.73 22.41
C GLY A 23 28.32 14.74 23.78
N GLN A 24 28.97 15.31 24.80
CA GLN A 24 28.48 15.26 26.19
C GLN A 24 28.20 16.68 26.71
N THR A 25 27.14 16.85 27.50
CA THR A 25 26.88 18.06 28.31
C THR A 25 26.77 17.69 29.78
N LYS A 26 26.98 18.65 30.68
CA LYS A 26 26.92 18.38 32.13
C LYS A 26 25.51 17.96 32.55
N ASP A 27 25.38 16.82 33.22
CA ASP A 27 24.13 16.34 33.80
C ASP A 27 23.62 17.34 34.87
N LEU A 28 22.36 17.76 34.71
CA LEU A 28 21.70 18.73 35.58
C LEU A 28 20.62 18.13 36.49
N ASP A 29 20.17 16.91 36.23
CA ASP A 29 19.10 16.26 36.99
C ASP A 29 19.56 15.02 37.78
N GLY A 30 20.79 14.57 37.56
CA GLY A 30 21.47 13.55 38.36
C GLY A 30 21.06 12.13 38.00
N ASP A 31 20.52 11.91 36.80
CA ASP A 31 20.09 10.60 36.32
C ASP A 31 21.19 9.82 35.56
N GLU A 32 22.39 10.40 35.40
CA GLU A 32 23.55 9.78 34.75
C GLU A 32 24.69 9.42 35.74
N GLU A 33 25.31 8.25 35.54
CA GLU A 33 26.29 7.69 36.48
C GLU A 33 27.68 8.35 36.35
N ASP A 34 28.01 8.89 35.18
CA ASP A 34 29.28 9.57 34.87
C ASP A 34 29.20 11.11 35.02
N GLY A 35 27.99 11.65 35.25
CA GLY A 35 27.71 13.07 35.43
C GLY A 35 27.58 13.88 34.13
N PHE A 36 27.37 13.23 32.99
CA PHE A 36 27.15 13.89 31.70
C PHE A 36 25.93 13.32 30.94
N ASP A 37 25.12 14.21 30.36
CA ASP A 37 24.04 13.92 29.40
C ASP A 37 24.60 13.76 27.97
N GLU A 38 24.09 12.79 27.22
CA GLU A 38 24.47 12.57 25.82
C GLU A 38 23.73 13.50 24.83
N VAL A 39 24.50 14.18 23.96
CA VAL A 39 24.03 15.22 23.03
C VAL A 39 24.35 14.85 21.58
N ARG A 40 23.37 15.06 20.69
CA ARG A 40 23.52 14.89 19.24
C ARG A 40 24.03 16.17 18.60
N ILE A 41 25.09 16.08 17.80
CA ILE A 41 25.65 17.22 17.06
C ILE A 41 25.19 17.12 15.60
N PHE A 42 24.38 18.09 15.16
CA PHE A 42 23.95 18.23 13.75
C PHE A 42 24.76 19.33 13.06
N LEU A 43 25.41 19.03 11.93
CA LEU A 43 26.20 20.01 11.18
C LEU A 43 25.37 20.64 10.03
N SER A 44 24.73 21.79 10.28
CA SER A 44 24.70 22.96 9.37
C SER A 44 23.93 24.15 9.98
N LEU A 45 24.50 25.34 9.83
CA LEU A 45 24.15 26.66 10.41
C LEU A 45 22.66 27.08 10.25
N VAL A 46 22.00 27.52 11.32
CA VAL A 46 21.66 28.93 11.64
C VAL A 46 21.35 29.02 13.15
N LEU A 47 21.94 30.04 13.80
CA LEU A 47 21.76 30.44 15.19
C LEU A 47 20.29 30.61 15.61
N LEU A 48 19.87 29.86 16.62
CA LEU A 48 19.04 30.37 17.73
C LEU A 48 19.61 29.77 19.02
N PHE A 49 20.29 30.62 19.79
CA PHE A 49 20.60 30.38 21.19
C PHE A 49 19.27 30.39 21.96
N ASP A 50 18.89 29.26 22.57
CA ASP A 50 18.61 29.21 24.00
C ASP A 50 18.42 27.76 24.47
N THR A 51 19.36 27.31 25.31
CA THR A 51 19.15 26.43 26.47
C THR A 51 17.90 25.53 26.49
N TYR A 52 17.87 24.46 25.68
CA TYR A 52 17.01 23.27 25.94
C TYR A 52 17.53 22.04 25.16
N LEU A 53 18.85 21.81 25.20
CA LEU A 53 19.48 20.59 24.66
C LEU A 53 19.75 19.59 25.79
N ALA A 54 18.72 19.31 26.59
CA ALA A 54 18.73 18.30 27.64
C ALA A 54 17.52 17.37 27.46
N SER A 55 17.79 16.06 27.49
CA SER A 55 16.86 14.95 27.71
C SER A 55 15.52 14.93 26.94
N LEU A 56 15.54 14.90 25.60
CA LEU A 56 14.35 14.55 24.81
C LEU A 56 14.18 13.04 24.66
N SER A 57 13.95 12.36 25.79
CA SER A 57 13.43 11.00 25.80
C SER A 57 12.04 11.00 25.11
N PRO A 58 11.73 10.05 24.22
CA PRO A 58 10.40 9.91 23.62
C PRO A 58 9.30 9.64 24.67
N LEU A 59 9.71 9.38 25.92
CA LEU A 59 8.87 9.18 27.08
C LEU A 59 8.53 10.47 27.84
N ASP A 60 9.02 11.65 27.40
CA ASP A 60 8.67 12.93 28.04
C ASP A 60 7.14 13.16 27.94
N PRO A 61 6.42 13.23 29.08
CA PRO A 61 4.98 13.46 29.10
C PRO A 61 4.54 14.77 28.41
N ARG A 62 5.46 15.72 28.21
CA ARG A 62 5.24 17.01 27.51
C ARG A 62 5.31 16.89 25.98
N LEU A 63 5.77 15.75 25.45
CA LEU A 63 5.80 15.46 24.01
C LEU A 63 4.58 14.64 23.56
N ILE A 64 3.90 13.97 24.49
CA ILE A 64 2.77 13.07 24.24
C ILE A 64 1.47 13.84 24.44
N SER A 65 0.68 14.00 23.38
CA SER A 65 -0.67 14.57 23.51
C SER A 65 -1.53 13.64 24.37
N LYS A 66 -2.39 14.19 25.24
CA LYS A 66 -3.31 13.48 26.18
C LYS A 66 -4.25 12.42 25.55
N LYS A 67 -4.14 12.11 24.26
CA LYS A 67 -5.07 11.27 23.50
C LYS A 67 -4.50 9.93 23.02
N VAL A 68 -3.20 9.66 23.19
CA VAL A 68 -2.57 8.44 22.66
C VAL A 68 -2.18 7.52 23.83
N ASP A 69 -2.78 6.33 23.88
CA ASP A 69 -2.37 5.29 24.81
C ASP A 69 -1.09 4.61 24.30
N ILE A 70 0.05 5.16 24.71
CA ILE A 70 1.39 4.70 24.30
C ILE A 70 1.74 3.30 24.82
N SER A 71 0.98 2.75 25.78
CA SER A 71 1.22 1.39 26.31
C SER A 71 0.98 0.28 25.29
N LEU A 72 0.41 0.61 24.14
CA LEU A 72 0.11 -0.31 23.05
C LEU A 72 1.10 -0.21 21.88
N MET A 73 2.20 0.54 22.01
CA MET A 73 3.16 0.78 20.92
C MET A 73 4.52 0.14 21.21
N THR A 74 5.27 -0.17 20.14
CA THR A 74 6.67 -0.59 20.23
C THR A 74 7.57 0.42 19.51
N LEU A 75 8.63 0.90 20.17
CA LEU A 75 9.65 1.77 19.59
C LEU A 75 11.01 1.07 19.62
N THR A 76 11.66 0.90 18.48
CA THR A 76 13.06 0.48 18.39
C THR A 76 13.93 1.66 17.95
N ALA A 77 14.91 2.02 18.76
CA ALA A 77 15.89 3.08 18.47
C ALA A 77 17.29 2.49 18.29
N ILE A 78 18.04 2.98 17.30
CA ILE A 78 19.43 2.59 17.03
C ILE A 78 20.29 3.85 16.98
N TYR A 79 21.32 3.89 17.80
CA TYR A 79 22.30 4.96 17.88
C TYR A 79 23.67 4.44 17.46
N ASP A 80 24.20 5.00 16.39
CA ASP A 80 25.54 4.77 15.89
C ASP A 80 26.34 6.06 15.99
N SER A 81 26.65 6.42 17.24
CA SER A 81 27.36 7.63 17.61
C SER A 81 28.20 7.39 18.87
N CYS A 82 29.27 8.15 19.02
CA CYS A 82 30.12 8.15 20.23
C CYS A 82 29.29 8.42 21.48
N HIS A 83 29.69 7.81 22.60
CA HIS A 83 29.08 7.99 23.92
C HIS A 83 27.60 7.59 24.01
N SER A 84 27.07 6.83 23.04
CA SER A 84 25.62 6.55 22.94
C SER A 84 25.03 5.58 23.97
N GLY A 85 25.78 5.08 24.95
CA GLY A 85 25.36 3.96 25.81
C GLY A 85 24.11 4.26 26.64
N THR A 86 23.88 5.54 26.99
CA THR A 86 22.70 6.05 27.70
C THR A 86 21.82 6.95 26.85
N ALA A 87 21.95 6.98 25.52
CA ALA A 87 21.24 7.94 24.64
C ALA A 87 19.69 8.06 24.76
N LEU A 88 19.02 7.16 25.51
CA LEU A 88 17.60 7.22 25.87
C LEU A 88 17.30 7.04 27.37
N ASP A 89 18.33 6.95 28.22
CA ASP A 89 18.26 6.76 29.68
C ASP A 89 17.40 5.57 30.13
N LEU A 90 17.39 4.50 29.33
CA LEU A 90 16.50 3.35 29.57
C LEU A 90 17.00 2.50 30.75
N PRO A 91 16.15 2.22 31.75
CA PRO A 91 16.59 1.70 33.05
C PRO A 91 16.99 0.21 33.09
N TYR A 92 16.74 -0.56 32.02
CA TYR A 92 17.03 -2.00 31.97
C TYR A 92 18.07 -2.31 30.90
N ILE A 93 19.35 -2.45 31.28
CA ILE A 93 20.47 -2.76 30.38
C ILE A 93 20.81 -4.26 30.43
N TYR A 94 20.97 -4.89 29.26
CA TYR A 94 21.15 -6.34 29.15
C TYR A 94 22.61 -6.76 28.90
N SER A 95 22.99 -7.90 29.49
CA SER A 95 24.26 -8.60 29.21
C SER A 95 24.13 -9.56 28.03
N THR A 96 25.26 -10.08 27.52
CA THR A 96 25.28 -11.15 26.49
C THR A 96 24.60 -12.45 26.94
N GLU A 97 24.44 -12.63 28.25
CA GLU A 97 23.73 -13.75 28.87
C GLU A 97 22.21 -13.51 28.99
N GLY A 98 21.71 -12.36 28.51
CA GLY A 98 20.28 -12.02 28.60
C GLY A 98 19.82 -11.60 29.99
N LYS A 99 20.74 -11.53 30.96
CA LYS A 99 20.48 -11.02 32.32
C LYS A 99 20.54 -9.50 32.32
N ILE A 100 19.60 -8.87 32.99
CA ILE A 100 19.67 -7.44 33.35
C ILE A 100 20.92 -7.27 34.20
N LYS A 101 21.77 -6.31 33.86
CA LYS A 101 22.98 -6.02 34.63
C LYS A 101 22.55 -5.39 35.97
N GLU A 102 22.74 -6.11 37.06
CA GLU A 102 22.69 -5.51 38.40
C GLU A 102 24.02 -4.80 38.68
N PRO A 103 24.02 -3.68 39.44
CA PRO A 103 25.25 -2.99 39.80
C PRO A 103 26.17 -3.94 40.55
N ASN A 104 27.34 -4.20 39.99
CA ASN A 104 28.27 -5.18 40.52
C ASN A 104 29.12 -4.53 41.61
N LEU A 105 28.53 -4.32 42.80
CA LEU A 105 29.20 -3.69 43.96
C LEU A 105 30.54 -4.37 44.32
N ALA A 106 30.70 -5.66 44.00
CA ALA A 106 31.90 -6.42 44.34
C ALA A 106 33.14 -6.08 43.48
N ALA A 107 32.95 -5.57 42.25
CA ALA A 107 34.07 -5.19 41.38
C ALA A 107 34.72 -3.86 41.79
N GLU A 108 33.94 -2.93 42.36
CA GLU A 108 34.45 -1.65 42.89
C GLU A 108 35.14 -1.79 44.25
N VAL A 109 34.68 -2.72 45.11
CA VAL A 109 35.32 -2.98 46.41
C VAL A 109 36.72 -3.60 46.24
N GLY A 110 36.93 -4.41 45.21
CA GLY A 110 38.21 -5.08 44.94
C GLY A 110 39.37 -4.13 44.62
N GLN A 111 39.11 -3.00 43.95
CA GLN A 111 40.12 -1.97 43.70
C GLN A 111 40.32 -1.04 44.89
N GLY A 112 39.25 -0.73 45.65
CA GLY A 112 39.33 0.11 46.85
C GLY A 112 40.12 -0.52 48.01
N LEU A 113 40.06 -1.85 48.17
CA LEU A 113 40.75 -2.55 49.25
C LEU A 113 42.29 -2.53 49.10
N LEU A 114 42.79 -2.58 47.86
CA LEU A 114 44.23 -2.49 47.56
C LEU A 114 44.81 -1.13 47.96
N GLY A 115 44.05 -0.05 47.78
CA GLY A 115 44.44 1.30 48.23
C GLY A 115 44.46 1.43 49.76
N ALA A 116 43.44 0.89 50.44
CA ALA A 116 43.31 0.97 51.90
C ALA A 116 44.40 0.19 52.65
N VAL A 117 44.78 -1.00 52.15
CA VAL A 117 45.86 -1.81 52.73
C VAL A 117 47.23 -1.13 52.56
N THR A 118 47.44 -0.41 51.46
CA THR A 118 48.69 0.34 51.20
C THR A 118 48.83 1.59 52.08
N SER A 119 47.71 2.23 52.43
CA SER A 119 47.67 3.40 53.33
C SER A 119 47.79 3.02 54.82
N TYR A 120 47.23 1.87 55.23
CA TYR A 120 47.42 1.33 56.58
C TYR A 120 48.88 0.96 56.85
N ALA A 121 49.58 0.41 55.84
CA ALA A 121 51.02 0.10 55.91
C ALA A 121 51.93 1.34 56.00
N ARG A 122 51.40 2.55 55.72
CA ARG A 122 52.15 3.83 55.75
C ARG A 122 51.77 4.75 56.91
N GLY A 123 50.87 4.32 57.81
CA GLY A 123 50.53 5.08 59.02
C GLY A 123 49.70 6.35 58.81
N ASP A 124 49.09 6.54 57.64
CA ASP A 124 48.28 7.73 57.32
C ASP A 124 46.80 7.50 57.62
N MET A 125 46.36 7.95 58.79
CA MET A 125 44.96 7.85 59.21
C MET A 125 44.01 8.86 58.52
N GLY A 126 44.54 9.92 57.89
CA GLY A 126 43.74 10.89 57.14
C GLY A 126 43.29 10.34 55.79
N GLY A 127 44.18 9.62 55.10
CA GLY A 127 43.88 8.94 53.84
C GLY A 127 42.81 7.85 53.98
N VAL A 128 42.82 7.09 55.08
CA VAL A 128 41.83 6.03 55.34
C VAL A 128 40.42 6.62 55.53
N PHE A 129 40.30 7.77 56.20
CA PHE A 129 39.00 8.43 56.43
C PHE A 129 38.43 9.02 55.13
N GLN A 130 39.27 9.62 54.28
CA GLN A 130 38.84 10.12 52.97
C GLN A 130 38.44 8.99 52.00
N SER A 131 39.18 7.87 52.00
CA SER A 131 38.82 6.70 51.19
C SER A 131 37.49 6.08 51.64
N ALA A 132 37.23 5.99 52.95
CA ALA A 132 35.96 5.48 53.48
C ALA A 132 34.78 6.42 53.18
N MET A 133 34.97 7.75 53.25
CA MET A 133 33.93 8.74 52.91
C MET A 133 33.66 8.79 51.39
N GLY A 134 34.69 8.58 50.57
CA GLY A 134 34.56 8.47 49.11
C GLY A 134 33.75 7.24 48.68
N ILE A 135 34.01 6.09 49.31
CA ILE A 135 33.24 4.85 49.09
C ILE A 135 31.78 5.02 49.55
N PHE A 136 31.53 5.68 50.68
CA PHE A 136 30.16 5.91 51.17
C PHE A 136 29.38 6.91 50.29
N LYS A 137 30.07 7.85 49.65
CA LYS A 137 29.47 8.85 48.75
C LYS A 137 29.21 8.32 47.34
N SER A 138 30.08 7.46 46.79
CA SER A 138 29.82 6.84 45.46
C SER A 138 28.79 5.71 45.54
N ALA A 139 28.81 4.90 46.61
CA ALA A 139 27.82 3.84 46.81
C ALA A 139 26.39 4.38 47.07
N THR A 140 26.26 5.62 47.57
CA THR A 140 24.97 6.30 47.75
C THR A 140 24.56 7.17 46.56
N SER A 141 25.47 7.55 45.66
CA SER A 141 25.13 8.25 44.42
C SER A 141 24.69 7.29 43.31
N SER A 142 25.34 6.14 43.13
CA SER A 142 24.95 5.15 42.10
C SER A 142 23.57 4.54 42.38
N THR A 143 23.27 4.19 43.64
CA THR A 143 21.92 3.74 44.03
C THR A 143 20.88 4.85 44.01
N LYS A 144 21.27 6.12 43.95
CA LYS A 144 20.34 7.27 43.84
C LYS A 144 20.03 7.58 42.37
N ALA A 145 21.03 7.63 41.49
CA ALA A 145 20.85 7.79 40.04
C ALA A 145 19.98 6.64 39.50
N GLU A 146 20.33 5.37 39.78
CA GLU A 146 19.55 4.20 39.34
C GLU A 146 18.09 4.23 39.83
N LYS A 147 17.85 4.68 41.07
CA LYS A 147 16.48 4.84 41.61
C LYS A 147 15.73 6.00 40.96
N ILE A 148 16.42 7.08 40.59
CA ILE A 148 15.84 8.22 39.88
C ILE A 148 15.47 7.76 38.46
N THR A 149 16.38 7.15 37.70
CA THR A 149 16.15 6.63 36.34
C THR A 149 15.03 5.57 36.32
N LYS A 150 15.01 4.63 37.26
CA LYS A 150 13.88 3.66 37.39
C LYS A 150 12.55 4.31 37.80
N ALA A 151 12.57 5.47 38.47
CA ALA A 151 11.35 6.16 38.86
C ALA A 151 10.83 7.13 37.78
N THR A 152 11.71 7.66 36.93
CA THR A 152 11.39 8.71 35.95
C THR A 152 11.42 8.25 34.49
N ARG A 153 12.14 7.15 34.17
CA ARG A 153 12.36 6.68 32.79
C ARG A 153 11.77 5.30 32.48
N THR A 154 11.07 4.67 33.44
CA THR A 154 10.24 3.49 33.15
C THR A 154 8.96 3.88 32.45
N SER A 155 8.52 3.08 31.48
CA SER A 155 7.27 3.33 30.73
C SER A 155 6.51 2.01 30.51
N PRO A 156 5.17 2.04 30.48
CA PRO A 156 4.38 0.89 30.05
C PRO A 156 4.44 0.64 28.53
N ALA A 157 5.06 1.53 27.74
CA ALA A 157 5.31 1.33 26.32
C ALA A 157 6.56 0.45 26.09
N ASP A 158 6.53 -0.41 25.07
CA ASP A 158 7.67 -1.27 24.68
C ASP A 158 8.73 -0.44 23.94
N VAL A 159 9.71 0.14 24.66
CA VAL A 159 10.81 0.92 24.07
C VAL A 159 12.12 0.15 24.18
N ILE A 160 12.82 -0.01 23.06
CA ILE A 160 14.05 -0.78 22.94
C ILE A 160 15.11 0.11 22.28
N SER A 161 16.27 0.23 22.91
CA SER A 161 17.40 1.02 22.41
C SER A 161 18.61 0.15 22.16
N TRP A 162 19.27 0.41 21.03
CA TRP A 162 20.54 -0.17 20.63
C TRP A 162 21.58 0.94 20.51
N SER A 163 22.62 0.87 21.31
CA SER A 163 23.71 1.86 21.30
C SER A 163 24.96 1.24 20.70
N GLY A 164 25.71 2.01 19.90
CA GLY A 164 26.91 1.54 19.20
C GLY A 164 28.10 1.30 20.13
N CYS A 165 28.13 1.99 21.27
CA CYS A 165 29.20 1.88 22.25
C CYS A 165 28.68 2.09 23.68
N LYS A 166 29.56 1.95 24.67
CA LYS A 166 29.31 2.44 26.05
C LYS A 166 29.51 3.96 26.13
N ASP A 167 29.10 4.55 27.24
CA ASP A 167 29.22 5.99 27.53
C ASP A 167 30.70 6.44 27.58
N ASP A 168 31.60 5.55 28.01
CA ASP A 168 33.05 5.78 28.02
C ASP A 168 33.76 5.44 26.69
N GLN A 169 33.01 5.17 25.61
CA GLN A 169 33.53 4.68 24.33
C GLN A 169 33.11 5.54 23.13
N THR A 170 33.87 5.40 22.04
CA THR A 170 33.65 6.06 20.75
C THR A 170 33.08 5.04 19.75
N SER A 171 32.05 5.41 18.98
CA SER A 171 31.55 4.60 17.85
C SER A 171 32.38 4.91 16.60
N ALA A 172 32.74 3.89 15.83
CA ALA A 172 33.61 4.05 14.67
C ALA A 172 32.81 4.29 13.37
N ASP A 173 33.23 5.29 12.60
CA ASP A 173 32.88 5.42 11.19
C ASP A 173 33.73 4.42 10.36
N THR A 174 33.13 3.75 9.38
CA THR A 174 33.81 2.78 8.51
C THR A 174 33.44 2.93 7.04
N GLN A 175 34.16 2.23 6.16
CA GLN A 175 33.79 2.03 4.76
C GLN A 175 33.61 0.53 4.49
N GLU A 176 32.36 0.12 4.30
CA GLU A 176 31.99 -1.27 4.03
C GLU A 176 31.29 -1.35 2.67
N ALA A 177 31.62 -2.35 1.86
CA ALA A 177 31.12 -2.50 0.48
C ALA A 177 31.29 -1.25 -0.41
N GLY A 178 32.31 -0.43 -0.17
CA GLY A 178 32.60 0.80 -0.93
C GLY A 178 31.73 2.01 -0.56
N GLN A 179 30.98 1.95 0.56
CA GLN A 179 30.18 3.06 1.08
C GLN A 179 30.58 3.42 2.50
N ALA A 180 30.63 4.72 2.82
CA ALA A 180 30.81 5.19 4.18
C ALA A 180 29.57 4.84 5.03
N THR A 181 29.76 4.15 6.15
CA THR A 181 28.69 3.73 7.06
C THR A 181 29.22 3.67 8.49
N GLY A 182 28.36 3.82 9.49
CA GLY A 182 28.77 3.61 10.87
C GLY A 182 28.86 2.11 11.20
N ALA A 183 29.85 1.74 12.01
CA ALA A 183 30.16 0.34 12.28
C ALA A 183 28.99 -0.39 12.98
N MET A 184 28.26 0.28 13.88
CA MET A 184 27.10 -0.33 14.55
C MET A 184 25.94 -0.55 13.57
N SER A 185 25.66 0.42 12.70
CA SER A 185 24.61 0.33 11.69
C SER A 185 24.87 -0.83 10.73
N PHE A 186 26.11 -0.95 10.28
CA PHE A 186 26.54 -2.06 9.42
C PHE A 186 26.40 -3.41 10.10
N ALA A 187 26.90 -3.54 11.34
CA ALA A 187 26.85 -4.80 12.08
C ALA A 187 25.40 -5.22 12.40
N PHE A 188 24.54 -4.27 12.76
CA PHE A 188 23.13 -4.51 13.04
C PHE A 188 22.37 -5.02 11.81
N VAL A 189 22.52 -4.34 10.67
CA VAL A 189 21.87 -4.75 9.41
C VAL A 189 22.42 -6.08 8.91
N SER A 190 23.72 -6.32 9.06
CA SER A 190 24.37 -7.57 8.63
C SER A 190 23.90 -8.76 9.46
N ALA A 191 23.82 -8.61 10.79
CA ALA A 191 23.31 -9.65 11.68
C ALA A 191 21.86 -10.05 11.34
N LEU A 192 20.98 -9.07 11.09
CA LEU A 192 19.59 -9.32 10.71
C LEU A 192 19.43 -9.94 9.32
N LYS A 193 20.28 -9.59 8.35
CA LYS A 193 20.27 -10.20 7.02
C LYS A 193 20.71 -11.66 7.05
N GLU A 194 21.73 -11.96 7.85
CA GLU A 194 22.25 -13.32 8.00
C GLU A 194 21.26 -14.22 8.72
N ASN A 195 20.60 -13.71 9.76
CA ASN A 195 19.57 -14.43 10.47
C ASN A 195 18.43 -13.48 10.91
N PRO A 196 17.32 -13.43 10.16
CA PRO A 196 16.22 -12.52 10.44
C PRO A 196 15.32 -12.97 11.61
N GLN A 197 15.51 -14.19 12.14
CA GLN A 197 14.66 -14.79 13.18
C GLN A 197 15.49 -15.07 14.44
N GLN A 198 15.99 -14.01 15.06
CA GLN A 198 16.80 -14.06 16.28
C GLN A 198 16.05 -13.45 17.47
N SER A 199 16.37 -13.87 18.69
CA SER A 199 15.99 -13.13 19.89
C SER A 199 16.83 -11.86 20.06
N TYR A 200 16.36 -10.90 20.86
CA TYR A 200 17.13 -9.68 21.20
C TYR A 200 18.53 -10.00 21.74
N GLN A 201 18.65 -11.06 22.54
CA GLN A 201 19.93 -11.55 23.05
C GLN A 201 20.82 -12.12 21.94
N GLN A 202 20.25 -12.94 21.04
CA GLN A 202 20.98 -13.52 19.92
C GLN A 202 21.48 -12.41 18.98
N LEU A 203 20.63 -11.43 18.68
CA LEU A 203 20.98 -10.28 17.86
C LEU A 203 22.09 -9.45 18.50
N LEU A 204 22.02 -9.17 19.81
CA LEU A 204 23.10 -8.49 20.54
C LEU A 204 24.43 -9.24 20.43
N ASN A 205 24.40 -10.57 20.51
CA ASN A 205 25.59 -11.40 20.38
C ASN A 205 26.12 -11.43 18.93
N SER A 206 25.26 -11.52 17.92
CA SER A 206 25.64 -11.44 16.51
C SER A 206 26.27 -10.11 16.16
N VAL A 207 25.66 -8.99 16.56
CA VAL A 207 26.21 -7.64 16.35
C VAL A 207 27.57 -7.47 17.03
N ARG A 208 27.70 -7.92 18.30
CA ARG A 208 28.98 -7.90 19.01
C ARG A 208 30.04 -8.80 18.38
N THR A 209 29.64 -9.89 17.73
CA THR A 209 30.56 -10.80 17.04
C THR A 209 31.12 -10.13 15.80
N ILE A 210 30.26 -9.54 14.96
CA ILE A 210 30.65 -8.79 13.76
C ILE A 210 31.60 -7.63 14.10
N LEU A 211 31.37 -6.95 15.22
CA LEU A 211 32.20 -5.81 15.63
C LEU A 211 33.51 -6.19 16.32
N ARG A 212 33.56 -7.33 17.03
CA ARG A 212 34.71 -7.72 17.87
C ARG A 212 36.01 -7.84 17.08
N ASP A 213 35.92 -8.28 15.84
CA ASP A 213 37.10 -8.56 15.02
C ASP A 213 37.79 -7.28 14.53
N ASN A 214 37.06 -6.16 14.47
CA ASN A 214 37.52 -4.93 13.83
C ASN A 214 37.43 -3.67 14.72
N TYR A 215 36.69 -3.70 15.83
CA TYR A 215 36.40 -2.51 16.64
C TYR A 215 36.41 -2.81 18.16
N SER A 216 36.84 -1.84 18.95
CA SER A 216 36.84 -1.91 20.43
C SER A 216 35.49 -1.53 21.07
N GLN A 217 34.57 -0.99 20.26
CA GLN A 217 33.24 -0.56 20.68
C GLN A 217 32.39 -1.74 21.14
N LYS A 218 31.61 -1.53 22.21
CA LYS A 218 30.73 -2.56 22.79
C LYS A 218 29.29 -2.10 22.70
N PRO A 219 28.53 -2.58 21.70
CA PRO A 219 27.12 -2.24 21.58
C PRO A 219 26.33 -2.59 22.83
N GLN A 220 25.39 -1.74 23.24
CA GLN A 220 24.50 -1.96 24.37
C GLN A 220 23.05 -2.14 23.90
N LEU A 221 22.29 -2.88 24.70
CA LEU A 221 20.85 -3.08 24.53
C LEU A 221 20.16 -2.69 25.83
N SER A 222 19.20 -1.79 25.73
CA SER A 222 18.42 -1.32 26.88
C SER A 222 16.92 -1.21 26.56
N ALA A 223 16.07 -1.25 27.60
CA ALA A 223 14.62 -1.23 27.46
C ALA A 223 13.91 -0.41 28.55
N SER A 224 12.68 0.05 28.27
CA SER A 224 11.81 0.80 29.20
C SER A 224 11.23 -0.04 30.35
N HIS A 225 11.13 -1.35 30.16
CA HIS A 225 10.74 -2.36 31.16
C HIS A 225 11.44 -3.70 30.87
N PRO A 226 11.40 -4.71 31.76
CA PRO A 226 11.95 -6.03 31.49
C PRO A 226 11.35 -6.63 30.20
N MET A 227 12.20 -7.11 29.28
CA MET A 227 11.81 -7.62 27.97
C MET A 227 11.35 -9.08 28.06
N ASN A 228 10.28 -9.41 27.35
CA ASN A 228 9.94 -10.80 27.04
C ASN A 228 10.84 -11.32 25.90
N SER A 229 11.29 -12.56 26.00
CA SER A 229 12.47 -13.13 25.31
C SER A 229 12.37 -13.38 23.80
N TYR A 230 11.39 -12.80 23.08
CA TYR A 230 11.16 -13.07 21.64
C TYR A 230 10.91 -11.78 20.84
N ILE A 231 11.54 -11.66 19.66
CA ILE A 231 11.30 -10.56 18.71
C ILE A 231 9.91 -10.68 18.04
N PHE A 232 9.27 -11.86 18.14
CA PHE A 232 7.92 -12.12 17.67
C PHE A 232 7.16 -12.93 18.73
N ASP A 233 6.10 -12.36 19.30
CA ASP A 233 5.11 -13.12 20.08
C ASP A 233 3.92 -13.47 19.17
N PRO A 234 3.83 -14.71 18.64
CA PRO A 234 2.70 -15.15 17.82
C PRO A 234 1.42 -15.41 18.64
N HIS A 235 1.41 -15.14 19.96
CA HIS A 235 0.32 -15.50 20.87
C HIS A 235 -0.36 -14.33 21.57
N LYS A 236 -0.08 -13.07 21.22
CA LYS A 236 -0.88 -11.94 21.74
C LYS A 236 -2.26 -11.96 21.05
N PRO A 237 -3.37 -12.28 21.75
CA PRO A 237 -4.68 -12.37 21.13
C PRO A 237 -5.18 -10.98 20.75
N SER A 238 -5.76 -10.84 19.55
CA SER A 238 -6.55 -9.65 19.20
C SER A 238 -7.78 -9.61 20.10
N SER A 239 -7.75 -8.84 21.18
CA SER A 239 -8.94 -8.61 22.00
C SER A 239 -9.92 -7.76 21.21
N SER A 240 -11.00 -8.40 20.79
CA SER A 240 -12.20 -7.77 20.28
C SER A 240 -12.80 -6.88 21.38
N MET A 241 -12.70 -5.57 21.21
CA MET A 241 -13.65 -4.64 21.83
C MET A 241 -14.08 -3.63 20.79
N ALA A 242 -15.39 -3.60 20.54
CA ALA A 242 -16.05 -2.64 19.68
C ALA A 242 -15.64 -1.22 20.08
N VAL A 243 -15.05 -0.48 19.14
CA VAL A 243 -14.76 0.94 19.30
C VAL A 243 -16.07 1.70 19.06
N PRO A 244 -16.53 2.55 19.99
CA PRO A 244 -17.65 3.45 19.73
C PRO A 244 -17.32 4.36 18.54
N GLU A 245 -18.25 4.49 17.59
CA GLU A 245 -18.17 5.45 16.48
C GLU A 245 -17.98 6.88 17.02
N THR A 246 -16.74 7.34 17.08
CA THR A 246 -16.41 8.77 17.02
C THR A 246 -15.45 8.97 15.87
N ALA A 247 -15.89 9.75 14.88
CA ALA A 247 -15.25 9.95 13.58
C ALA A 247 -13.74 10.22 13.70
N VAL A 248 -12.94 9.22 13.30
CA VAL A 248 -11.56 9.43 12.89
C VAL A 248 -11.60 10.39 11.70
N ALA A 249 -10.87 11.51 11.78
CA ALA A 249 -10.81 12.46 10.67
C ALA A 249 -10.36 11.72 9.39
N PRO A 250 -11.07 11.88 8.26
CA PRO A 250 -10.73 11.14 7.04
C PRO A 250 -9.30 11.43 6.62
N LYS A 251 -8.55 10.37 6.28
CA LYS A 251 -7.17 10.45 5.79
C LYS A 251 -7.14 11.39 4.57
N LYS A 252 -6.43 12.52 4.67
CA LYS A 252 -6.30 13.47 3.56
C LYS A 252 -5.34 12.89 2.52
N TRP A 253 -5.84 12.54 1.35
CA TRP A 253 -5.04 12.11 0.19
C TRP A 253 -4.07 13.21 -0.27
N SER A 254 -4.41 14.49 -0.07
CA SER A 254 -3.51 15.62 -0.33
C SER A 254 -2.19 15.56 0.46
N ALA A 255 -2.16 14.83 1.60
CA ALA A 255 -0.92 14.60 2.34
C ALA A 255 0.11 13.79 1.52
N HIS A 256 -0.34 12.96 0.57
CA HIS A 256 0.54 12.24 -0.34
C HIS A 256 1.40 13.19 -1.19
N MET A 257 0.82 14.28 -1.69
CA MET A 257 1.54 15.29 -2.45
C MET A 257 2.59 16.00 -1.59
N ILE A 258 2.24 16.34 -0.34
CA ILE A 258 3.18 16.97 0.61
C ILE A 258 4.33 16.02 0.97
N ASP A 259 4.05 14.73 1.18
CA ASP A 259 5.07 13.71 1.43
C ASP A 259 6.07 13.61 0.26
N ILE A 260 5.59 13.62 -0.99
CA ILE A 260 6.45 13.65 -2.19
C ILE A 260 7.38 14.87 -2.17
N TYR A 261 6.87 16.07 -1.86
CA TYR A 261 7.70 17.28 -1.77
C TYR A 261 8.72 17.22 -0.63
N SER A 262 8.31 16.74 0.54
CA SER A 262 9.17 16.65 1.73
C SER A 262 10.35 15.70 1.54
N ARG A 263 10.18 14.64 0.74
CA ARG A 263 11.25 13.69 0.42
C ARG A 263 12.38 14.26 -0.43
N ARG A 264 12.21 15.46 -1.03
CA ARG A 264 13.23 16.16 -1.85
C ARG A 264 13.99 15.25 -2.83
N ASN A 265 13.28 14.29 -3.42
CA ASN A 265 13.79 13.32 -4.39
C ASN A 265 14.86 12.32 -3.88
N ALA A 266 15.06 12.15 -2.57
CA ALA A 266 16.01 11.16 -2.04
C ALA A 266 15.62 9.69 -2.38
N TYR A 267 14.31 9.45 -2.52
CA TYR A 267 13.69 8.18 -2.93
C TYR A 267 12.42 8.49 -3.72
N GLY A 268 12.56 9.08 -4.92
CA GLY A 268 11.43 9.52 -5.75
C GLY A 268 10.33 8.45 -5.91
N PRO A 269 9.09 8.84 -6.28
CA PRO A 269 8.00 7.89 -6.48
C PRO A 269 8.40 6.78 -7.48
N ILE A 270 7.88 5.56 -7.31
CA ILE A 270 8.24 4.39 -8.16
C ILE A 270 7.94 4.69 -9.63
N LEU A 271 6.88 5.45 -9.89
CA LEU A 271 6.49 5.87 -11.24
C LEU A 271 6.99 7.27 -11.60
N GLY A 272 7.68 7.97 -10.71
CA GLY A 272 8.07 9.38 -10.87
C GLY A 272 6.83 10.29 -10.91
N THR A 273 6.68 11.12 -11.94
CA THR A 273 5.40 11.80 -12.16
C THR A 273 4.38 10.79 -12.70
N VAL A 274 3.15 10.81 -12.17
CA VAL A 274 2.04 10.02 -12.72
C VAL A 274 1.35 10.73 -13.88
N SER A 275 2.07 11.58 -14.61
CA SER A 275 1.56 12.20 -15.83
C SER A 275 1.09 11.11 -16.80
N PRO A 276 -0.15 11.16 -17.32
CA PRO A 276 -0.71 10.09 -18.16
C PRO A 276 0.19 9.69 -19.34
N ALA A 277 0.80 10.66 -20.01
CA ALA A 277 1.69 10.41 -21.15
C ALA A 277 3.03 9.81 -20.71
N GLU A 278 3.57 10.23 -19.56
CA GLU A 278 4.83 9.71 -19.04
C GLU A 278 4.69 8.28 -18.53
N ILE A 279 3.61 7.95 -17.81
CA ILE A 279 3.38 6.58 -17.35
C ILE A 279 3.17 5.63 -18.52
N GLU A 280 2.50 6.08 -19.58
CA GLU A 280 2.31 5.28 -20.80
C GLU A 280 3.66 5.04 -21.50
N ALA A 281 4.49 6.08 -21.64
CA ALA A 281 5.83 5.95 -22.22
C ALA A 281 6.74 5.03 -21.37
N LYS A 282 6.69 5.14 -20.04
CA LYS A 282 7.44 4.27 -19.13
C LYS A 282 6.95 2.84 -19.18
N ALA A 283 5.65 2.60 -19.26
CA ALA A 283 5.09 1.26 -19.41
C ALA A 283 5.52 0.64 -20.75
N LYS A 284 5.53 1.43 -21.84
CA LYS A 284 6.05 1.00 -23.14
C LYS A 284 7.53 0.63 -23.07
N GLU A 285 8.35 1.47 -22.44
CA GLU A 285 9.78 1.21 -22.25
C GLU A 285 10.02 -0.03 -21.38
N ALA A 286 9.29 -0.18 -20.27
CA ALA A 286 9.39 -1.35 -19.39
C ALA A 286 9.04 -2.67 -20.09
N ARG A 287 8.24 -2.60 -21.17
CA ARG A 287 7.83 -3.75 -21.98
C ARG A 287 8.51 -3.79 -23.37
N LYS A 288 9.59 -3.04 -23.59
CA LYS A 288 10.24 -2.96 -24.93
C LYS A 288 10.70 -4.32 -25.49
N GLU A 289 11.14 -5.23 -24.62
CA GLU A 289 11.57 -6.58 -25.01
C GLU A 289 10.37 -7.47 -25.40
N TYR A 290 9.17 -7.13 -24.94
CA TYR A 290 7.92 -7.86 -25.19
C TYR A 290 6.83 -6.88 -25.63
N PRO A 291 6.97 -6.22 -26.80
CA PRO A 291 6.12 -5.09 -27.20
C PRO A 291 4.63 -5.44 -27.30
N GLY A 292 4.31 -6.70 -27.61
CA GLY A 292 2.93 -7.19 -27.60
C GLY A 292 2.25 -7.08 -26.22
N SER A 293 3.01 -7.18 -25.12
CA SER A 293 2.50 -6.98 -23.76
C SER A 293 1.95 -5.57 -23.57
N PHE A 294 2.71 -4.56 -24.04
CA PHE A 294 2.25 -3.17 -24.02
C PHE A 294 1.08 -2.97 -24.97
N MET A 295 1.17 -3.47 -26.21
CA MET A 295 0.13 -3.26 -27.23
C MET A 295 -1.20 -3.93 -26.86
N TYR A 296 -1.18 -5.05 -26.14
CA TYR A 296 -2.39 -5.68 -25.61
C TYR A 296 -3.20 -4.71 -24.73
N ALA A 297 -2.53 -3.86 -23.95
CA ALA A 297 -3.14 -2.82 -23.13
C ALA A 297 -3.41 -1.50 -23.87
N GLY A 298 -2.38 -0.99 -24.56
CA GLY A 298 -2.38 0.35 -25.18
C GLY A 298 -3.19 0.42 -26.48
N GLY A 299 -3.30 -0.70 -27.18
CA GLY A 299 -4.00 -0.76 -28.45
C GLY A 299 -5.52 -0.61 -28.36
N SER A 300 -6.13 -0.18 -29.48
CA SER A 300 -7.58 0.05 -29.62
C SER A 300 -8.10 -0.45 -30.99
N ALA A 301 -9.41 -0.38 -31.19
CA ALA A 301 -10.03 -0.87 -32.42
C ALA A 301 -9.74 0.07 -33.61
N GLY A 302 -9.65 -0.51 -34.80
CA GLY A 302 -9.55 0.21 -36.07
C GLY A 302 -8.41 1.23 -36.10
N THR A 303 -8.76 2.47 -36.41
CA THR A 303 -7.87 3.64 -36.49
C THR A 303 -7.56 4.28 -35.13
N ASN A 304 -8.08 3.71 -34.03
CA ASN A 304 -8.07 4.27 -32.68
C ASN A 304 -8.85 5.59 -32.54
N SER A 305 -9.74 5.93 -33.48
CA SER A 305 -10.48 7.20 -33.47
C SER A 305 -11.40 7.34 -32.26
N THR A 306 -12.12 6.27 -31.89
CA THR A 306 -12.98 6.27 -30.69
C THR A 306 -12.16 6.39 -29.40
N TYR A 307 -10.96 5.79 -29.35
CA TYR A 307 -10.05 5.98 -28.22
C TYR A 307 -9.63 7.44 -28.07
N ALA A 308 -9.21 8.08 -29.15
CA ALA A 308 -8.85 9.50 -29.14
C ALA A 308 -10.07 10.38 -28.75
N ALA A 309 -11.25 10.05 -29.27
CA ALA A 309 -12.47 10.78 -28.97
C ALA A 309 -12.92 10.64 -27.50
N ASN A 310 -12.67 9.48 -26.87
CA ASN A 310 -12.87 9.30 -25.42
C ASN A 310 -11.97 10.19 -24.56
N LEU A 311 -10.79 10.58 -25.05
CA LEU A 311 -9.90 11.50 -24.33
C LEU A 311 -10.32 12.96 -24.56
N SER A 312 -10.55 13.35 -25.82
CA SER A 312 -10.82 14.75 -26.17
C SER A 312 -12.19 15.25 -25.71
N ILE A 313 -13.18 14.36 -25.50
CA ILE A 313 -14.51 14.76 -25.02
C ILE A 313 -14.48 15.47 -23.67
N PHE A 314 -13.50 15.17 -22.80
CA PHE A 314 -13.35 15.83 -21.51
C PHE A 314 -13.00 17.32 -21.64
N ASP A 315 -12.42 17.75 -22.77
CA ASP A 315 -12.11 19.16 -23.01
C ASP A 315 -13.35 20.01 -23.26
N GLN A 316 -14.47 19.39 -23.63
CA GLN A 316 -15.74 20.07 -23.83
C GLN A 316 -16.39 20.49 -22.50
N TYR A 317 -15.89 20.04 -21.36
CA TYR A 317 -16.40 20.38 -20.04
C TYR A 317 -15.33 21.09 -19.22
N LYS A 318 -15.60 22.33 -18.82
CA LYS A 318 -14.72 23.13 -17.97
C LYS A 318 -15.27 23.19 -16.54
N LEU A 319 -14.40 23.00 -15.55
CA LEU A 319 -14.77 23.15 -14.14
C LEU A 319 -14.94 24.64 -13.82
N ILE A 320 -15.92 24.98 -12.99
CA ILE A 320 -16.15 26.35 -12.53
C ILE A 320 -15.69 26.47 -11.06
N PRO A 321 -14.53 27.07 -10.78
CA PRO A 321 -14.06 27.24 -9.42
C PRO A 321 -14.95 28.16 -8.59
N ARG A 322 -15.19 27.81 -7.31
CA ARG A 322 -15.97 28.61 -6.35
C ARG A 322 -15.03 29.14 -5.26
N MET A 323 -14.90 30.46 -5.21
CA MET A 323 -13.99 31.14 -4.28
C MET A 323 -14.64 31.37 -2.92
N LEU A 324 -13.82 31.53 -1.88
CA LEU A 324 -14.26 31.80 -0.49
C LEU A 324 -15.18 30.70 0.10
N VAL A 325 -14.96 29.45 -0.30
CA VAL A 325 -15.58 28.26 0.31
C VAL A 325 -14.56 27.59 1.24
N ASP A 326 -14.97 27.27 2.47
CA ASP A 326 -14.14 26.49 3.39
C ASP A 326 -14.16 25.00 3.00
N ALA A 327 -13.19 24.60 2.17
CA ALA A 327 -12.96 23.21 1.79
C ALA A 327 -11.77 22.58 2.56
N THR A 328 -11.54 23.00 3.82
CA THR A 328 -10.44 22.49 4.66
C THR A 328 -10.55 20.99 4.93
N ASN A 329 -11.78 20.51 5.11
CA ASN A 329 -12.11 19.10 5.33
C ASN A 329 -12.88 18.60 4.10
N ARG A 330 -12.38 17.53 3.49
CA ARG A 330 -12.90 17.00 2.24
C ARG A 330 -13.26 15.54 2.38
N ASN A 331 -14.38 15.15 1.77
CA ASN A 331 -14.91 13.80 1.82
C ASN A 331 -15.07 13.21 0.42
N LEU A 332 -14.34 12.12 0.14
CA LEU A 332 -14.45 11.39 -1.12
C LEU A 332 -15.43 10.21 -1.05
N GLN A 333 -16.06 9.95 0.09
CA GLN A 333 -16.89 8.76 0.26
C GLN A 333 -18.09 8.75 -0.69
N THR A 334 -18.30 7.65 -1.42
CA THR A 334 -19.49 7.41 -2.24
C THR A 334 -20.34 6.29 -1.65
N THR A 335 -21.57 6.13 -2.13
CA THR A 335 -22.43 4.97 -1.82
C THR A 335 -22.85 4.31 -3.12
N LEU A 336 -22.51 3.02 -3.29
CA LEU A 336 -22.89 2.21 -4.45
C LEU A 336 -23.65 1.00 -3.95
N PHE A 337 -24.85 0.73 -4.50
CA PHE A 337 -25.72 -0.37 -4.06
C PHE A 337 -25.96 -0.42 -2.54
N GLY A 338 -26.07 0.76 -1.90
CA GLY A 338 -26.25 0.88 -0.46
C GLY A 338 -24.97 0.67 0.38
N VAL A 339 -23.84 0.36 -0.24
CA VAL A 339 -22.54 0.17 0.44
C VAL A 339 -21.71 1.44 0.33
N LYS A 340 -21.20 1.93 1.47
CA LYS A 340 -20.29 3.07 1.52
C LYS A 340 -18.87 2.64 1.11
N TYR A 341 -18.28 3.40 0.20
CA TYR A 341 -16.89 3.23 -0.24
C TYR A 341 -16.10 4.51 0.04
N PRO A 342 -14.81 4.43 0.43
CA PRO A 342 -14.01 5.59 0.84
C PRO A 342 -13.71 6.57 -0.31
N SER A 343 -13.91 6.14 -1.55
CA SER A 343 -13.73 6.97 -2.75
C SER A 343 -14.68 6.50 -3.87
N PRO A 344 -14.92 7.32 -4.91
CA PRO A 344 -15.74 6.92 -6.05
C PRO A 344 -14.96 6.09 -7.09
N ILE A 345 -13.74 5.63 -6.78
CA ILE A 345 -12.87 4.92 -7.71
C ILE A 345 -13.01 3.41 -7.54
N LEU A 346 -13.13 2.71 -8.67
CA LEU A 346 -13.06 1.25 -8.79
C LEU A 346 -11.96 0.91 -9.80
N LEU A 347 -11.31 -0.25 -9.67
CA LEU A 347 -10.45 -0.76 -10.73
C LEU A 347 -11.30 -1.51 -11.76
N ALA A 348 -11.24 -1.05 -13.01
CA ALA A 348 -11.96 -1.63 -14.14
C ALA A 348 -11.53 -3.10 -14.37
N PRO A 349 -12.43 -3.96 -14.90
CA PRO A 349 -12.04 -5.29 -15.29
C PRO A 349 -11.12 -5.25 -16.50
N ILE A 350 -9.86 -5.66 -16.29
CA ILE A 350 -8.88 -5.92 -17.34
C ILE A 350 -8.41 -7.35 -17.17
N GLY A 351 -8.62 -8.16 -18.20
CA GLY A 351 -8.11 -9.53 -18.27
C GLY A 351 -6.65 -9.62 -18.70
N VAL A 352 -6.08 -10.80 -18.56
CA VAL A 352 -4.76 -11.18 -19.08
C VAL A 352 -3.62 -10.31 -18.52
N GLN A 353 -3.74 -9.86 -17.27
CA GLN A 353 -2.71 -8.98 -16.68
C GLN A 353 -1.35 -9.68 -16.50
N GLY A 354 -1.34 -11.01 -16.50
CA GLY A 354 -0.12 -11.83 -16.42
C GLY A 354 0.84 -11.68 -17.59
N VAL A 355 0.42 -11.11 -18.74
CA VAL A 355 1.39 -10.72 -19.79
C VAL A 355 2.06 -9.38 -19.49
N CYS A 356 1.46 -8.55 -18.63
CA CYS A 356 1.91 -7.20 -18.29
C CYS A 356 2.96 -7.21 -17.16
N HIS A 357 2.78 -8.07 -16.15
CA HIS A 357 3.68 -8.24 -15.02
C HIS A 357 3.50 -9.61 -14.35
N ALA A 358 4.53 -10.12 -13.66
CA ALA A 358 4.47 -11.38 -12.92
C ALA A 358 3.39 -11.39 -11.82
N ASP A 359 3.10 -10.23 -11.23
CA ASP A 359 2.02 -10.11 -10.23
C ASP A 359 0.63 -10.39 -10.82
N GLY A 360 0.43 -10.06 -12.10
CA GLY A 360 -0.87 -10.13 -12.78
C GLY A 360 -2.00 -9.52 -11.95
N GLU A 361 -3.17 -10.17 -12.00
CA GLU A 361 -4.37 -9.74 -11.30
C GLU A 361 -4.22 -9.78 -9.77
N LEU A 362 -3.30 -10.59 -9.22
CA LEU A 362 -3.08 -10.65 -7.77
C LEU A 362 -2.49 -9.35 -7.22
N GLY A 363 -1.57 -8.72 -7.98
CA GLY A 363 -1.00 -7.43 -7.62
C GLY A 363 -2.06 -6.33 -7.61
N SER A 364 -2.90 -6.27 -8.64
CA SER A 364 -4.02 -5.32 -8.68
C SER A 364 -5.05 -5.56 -7.58
N ALA A 365 -5.37 -6.81 -7.26
CA ALA A 365 -6.28 -7.16 -6.17
C ALA A 365 -5.73 -6.72 -4.80
N ARG A 366 -4.45 -6.96 -4.52
CA ARG A 366 -3.80 -6.49 -3.28
C ARG A 366 -3.74 -4.98 -3.18
N ALA A 367 -3.37 -4.30 -4.27
CA ALA A 367 -3.32 -2.84 -4.32
C ALA A 367 -4.71 -2.22 -4.07
N ALA A 368 -5.75 -2.75 -4.73
CA ALA A 368 -7.12 -2.31 -4.55
C ALA A 368 -7.60 -2.49 -3.09
N SER A 369 -7.34 -3.67 -2.51
CA SER A 369 -7.66 -3.95 -1.10
C SER A 369 -6.98 -2.97 -0.16
N LYS A 370 -5.68 -2.70 -0.36
CA LYS A 370 -4.92 -1.78 0.50
C LYS A 370 -5.44 -0.34 0.42
N MET A 371 -5.90 0.07 -0.75
CA MET A 371 -6.47 1.40 -0.98
C MET A 371 -7.98 1.49 -0.66
N GLY A 372 -8.62 0.37 -0.30
CA GLY A 372 -10.05 0.31 0.01
C GLY A 372 -10.96 0.54 -1.20
N VAL A 373 -10.45 0.36 -2.42
CA VAL A 373 -11.23 0.51 -3.66
C VAL A 373 -11.67 -0.85 -4.21
N PRO A 374 -12.87 -0.99 -4.80
CA PRO A 374 -13.30 -2.24 -5.41
C PRO A 374 -12.38 -2.70 -6.55
N PHE A 375 -11.94 -3.95 -6.51
CA PHE A 375 -11.33 -4.62 -7.66
C PHE A 375 -12.41 -5.40 -8.44
N ILE A 376 -12.58 -5.09 -9.73
CA ILE A 376 -13.48 -5.84 -10.60
C ILE A 376 -12.66 -6.89 -11.36
N MET A 377 -12.74 -8.15 -10.96
CA MET A 377 -12.01 -9.25 -11.60
C MET A 377 -12.64 -9.60 -12.95
N SER A 378 -11.85 -9.79 -14.01
CA SER A 378 -12.35 -10.22 -15.33
C SER A 378 -12.51 -11.74 -15.43
N SER A 379 -13.49 -12.19 -16.23
CA SER A 379 -13.59 -13.60 -16.68
C SER A 379 -12.41 -14.06 -17.53
N ALA A 380 -11.70 -13.12 -18.15
CA ALA A 380 -10.49 -13.37 -18.95
C ALA A 380 -9.21 -13.20 -18.10
N SER A 381 -9.22 -13.67 -16.86
CA SER A 381 -8.10 -13.48 -15.92
C SER A 381 -6.98 -14.48 -16.16
N SER A 382 -5.73 -14.03 -15.95
CA SER A 382 -4.57 -14.91 -15.89
C SER A 382 -4.36 -15.58 -14.52
N ARG A 383 -5.35 -15.43 -13.61
CA ARG A 383 -5.39 -16.01 -12.26
C ARG A 383 -6.75 -16.65 -12.02
N THR A 384 -6.83 -17.54 -11.04
CA THR A 384 -8.09 -18.18 -10.64
C THR A 384 -8.98 -17.22 -9.85
N ILE A 385 -10.28 -17.52 -9.74
CA ILE A 385 -11.24 -16.76 -8.92
C ILE A 385 -10.79 -16.79 -7.45
N GLU A 386 -10.38 -17.98 -7.01
CA GLU A 386 -10.01 -18.29 -5.64
C GLU A 386 -8.71 -17.57 -5.23
N ASP A 387 -7.66 -17.59 -6.05
CA ASP A 387 -6.41 -16.89 -5.74
C ASP A 387 -6.58 -15.38 -5.74
N THR A 388 -7.39 -14.85 -6.67
CA THR A 388 -7.70 -13.43 -6.73
C THR A 388 -8.49 -13.00 -5.50
N ALA A 389 -9.43 -13.82 -5.05
CA ALA A 389 -10.15 -13.61 -3.80
C ALA A 389 -9.23 -13.69 -2.57
N LYS A 390 -8.31 -14.66 -2.53
CA LYS A 390 -7.31 -14.69 -1.46
C LYS A 390 -6.45 -13.42 -1.45
N ALA A 391 -6.01 -12.97 -2.63
CA ALA A 391 -5.18 -11.78 -2.78
C ALA A 391 -5.88 -10.48 -2.39
N SER A 392 -7.19 -10.35 -2.61
CA SER A 392 -7.91 -9.15 -2.16
C SER A 392 -8.29 -9.17 -0.67
N GLY A 393 -7.93 -10.20 0.11
CA GLY A 393 -8.04 -10.17 1.58
C GLY A 393 -9.46 -9.94 2.09
N SER A 394 -9.69 -8.87 2.87
CA SER A 394 -11.03 -8.37 3.24
C SER A 394 -11.52 -7.21 2.35
N GLY A 395 -10.73 -6.81 1.35
CA GLY A 395 -11.05 -5.71 0.45
C GLY A 395 -12.29 -5.98 -0.42
N PRO A 396 -12.96 -4.93 -0.90
CA PRO A 396 -14.13 -5.08 -1.76
C PRO A 396 -13.74 -5.62 -3.14
N ARG A 397 -14.54 -6.55 -3.66
CA ARG A 397 -14.32 -7.14 -4.98
C ARG A 397 -15.63 -7.47 -5.70
N TRP A 398 -15.64 -7.21 -7.00
CA TRP A 398 -16.74 -7.55 -7.90
C TRP A 398 -16.22 -8.45 -9.01
N TYR A 399 -17.11 -9.16 -9.68
CA TYR A 399 -16.74 -10.07 -10.75
C TYR A 399 -17.37 -9.62 -12.05
N GLN A 400 -16.56 -9.52 -13.09
CA GLN A 400 -17.00 -9.25 -14.44
C GLN A 400 -17.17 -10.56 -15.20
N LEU A 401 -18.39 -10.80 -15.68
CA LEU A 401 -18.79 -11.95 -16.46
C LEU A 401 -18.68 -11.63 -17.96
N TYR A 402 -17.83 -12.35 -18.68
CA TYR A 402 -18.06 -12.62 -20.10
C TYR A 402 -18.95 -13.84 -20.16
N TRP A 403 -20.21 -13.62 -20.54
CA TRP A 403 -21.27 -14.60 -20.37
C TRP A 403 -20.98 -15.86 -21.19
N PRO A 404 -20.64 -17.00 -20.54
CA PRO A 404 -20.37 -18.24 -21.24
C PRO A 404 -21.55 -18.63 -22.12
N ARG A 405 -21.29 -19.22 -23.30
CA ARG A 405 -22.38 -19.75 -24.15
C ARG A 405 -23.18 -20.83 -23.42
N SER A 406 -22.55 -21.56 -22.50
CA SER A 406 -23.15 -22.66 -21.75
C SER A 406 -23.68 -22.23 -20.37
N ASN A 407 -24.92 -22.64 -20.05
CA ASN A 407 -25.56 -22.28 -18.79
C ASN A 407 -24.93 -22.97 -17.57
N ASP A 408 -24.58 -24.25 -17.65
CA ASP A 408 -23.88 -25.00 -16.60
C ASP A 408 -22.51 -24.40 -16.23
N VAL A 409 -21.71 -24.00 -17.22
CA VAL A 409 -20.44 -23.27 -16.98
C VAL A 409 -20.75 -21.93 -16.31
N THR A 410 -21.76 -21.20 -16.79
CA THR A 410 -22.19 -19.94 -16.16
C THR A 410 -22.55 -20.15 -14.69
N LEU A 411 -23.36 -21.17 -14.36
CA LEU A 411 -23.74 -21.49 -12.98
C LEU A 411 -22.54 -21.87 -12.11
N SER A 412 -21.59 -22.63 -12.65
CA SER A 412 -20.34 -23.00 -11.97
C SER A 412 -19.54 -21.74 -11.58
N LEU A 413 -19.35 -20.83 -12.55
CA LEU A 413 -18.66 -19.57 -12.32
C LEU A 413 -19.37 -18.70 -11.27
N LEU A 414 -20.70 -18.52 -11.39
CA LEU A 414 -21.48 -17.73 -10.43
C LEU A 414 -21.38 -18.32 -9.01
N SER A 415 -21.44 -19.64 -8.88
CA SER A 415 -21.27 -20.33 -7.59
C SER A 415 -19.89 -20.08 -7.00
N ARG A 416 -18.83 -20.22 -7.79
CA ARG A 416 -17.44 -19.98 -7.35
C ARG A 416 -17.22 -18.53 -6.94
N VAL A 417 -17.73 -17.58 -7.72
CA VAL A 417 -17.69 -16.15 -7.44
C VAL A 417 -18.39 -15.84 -6.12
N LYS A 418 -19.61 -16.36 -5.91
CA LYS A 418 -20.37 -16.17 -4.66
C LYS A 418 -19.63 -16.78 -3.45
N ALA A 419 -19.10 -18.00 -3.60
CA ALA A 419 -18.36 -18.69 -2.55
C ALA A 419 -17.08 -17.95 -2.12
N ASN A 420 -16.51 -17.12 -3.00
CA ASN A 420 -15.28 -16.36 -2.78
C ASN A 420 -15.53 -14.88 -2.44
N GLY A 421 -16.74 -14.53 -2.01
CA GLY A 421 -17.04 -13.22 -1.41
C GLY A 421 -17.07 -12.05 -2.40
N PHE A 422 -17.23 -12.33 -3.69
CA PHE A 422 -17.54 -11.29 -4.67
C PHE A 422 -18.96 -10.79 -4.48
N THR A 423 -19.15 -9.47 -4.42
CA THR A 423 -20.42 -8.89 -3.97
C THR A 423 -21.31 -8.36 -5.09
N ALA A 424 -20.77 -8.05 -6.28
CA ALA A 424 -21.54 -7.64 -7.45
C ALA A 424 -21.08 -8.36 -8.72
N LEU A 425 -22.02 -8.53 -9.65
CA LEU A 425 -21.81 -9.17 -10.96
C LEU A 425 -21.92 -8.13 -12.06
N VAL A 426 -20.82 -7.91 -12.79
CA VAL A 426 -20.73 -6.99 -13.92
C VAL A 426 -20.81 -7.78 -15.22
N VAL A 427 -21.92 -7.70 -15.95
CA VAL A 427 -22.11 -8.39 -17.22
C VAL A 427 -21.63 -7.49 -18.35
N THR A 428 -20.55 -7.88 -19.03
CA THR A 428 -20.02 -7.10 -20.16
C THR A 428 -20.74 -7.49 -21.45
N LEU A 429 -21.40 -6.52 -22.08
CA LEU A 429 -22.27 -6.73 -23.24
C LEU A 429 -21.59 -6.42 -24.58
N ASP A 430 -20.43 -5.76 -24.57
CA ASP A 430 -19.78 -5.18 -25.76
C ASP A 430 -18.62 -6.01 -26.34
N THR A 431 -18.43 -7.26 -25.87
CA THR A 431 -17.31 -8.14 -26.28
C THR A 431 -17.73 -9.61 -26.51
N PHE A 432 -18.93 -9.87 -27.03
CA PHE A 432 -19.28 -11.23 -27.48
C PHE A 432 -18.41 -11.72 -28.65
N LEU A 433 -17.84 -10.76 -29.40
CA LEU A 433 -16.78 -10.95 -30.38
C LEU A 433 -15.56 -10.09 -30.01
N LEU A 434 -14.39 -10.50 -30.46
CA LEU A 434 -13.18 -9.69 -30.35
C LEU A 434 -13.25 -8.51 -31.33
N GLY A 435 -12.91 -7.31 -30.86
CA GLY A 435 -12.84 -6.12 -31.71
C GLY A 435 -11.73 -6.22 -32.75
N TRP A 436 -11.89 -5.52 -33.88
CA TRP A 436 -10.87 -5.45 -34.92
C TRP A 436 -9.70 -4.56 -34.49
N ARG A 437 -8.58 -5.17 -34.08
CA ARG A 437 -7.41 -4.48 -33.51
C ARG A 437 -6.17 -4.70 -34.39
N PRO A 438 -5.82 -3.74 -35.27
CA PRO A 438 -4.75 -3.94 -36.26
C PRO A 438 -3.39 -4.30 -35.66
N HIS A 439 -3.06 -3.78 -34.47
CA HIS A 439 -1.80 -4.08 -33.78
C HIS A 439 -1.73 -5.54 -33.30
N ASP A 440 -2.83 -6.09 -32.77
CA ASP A 440 -2.89 -7.50 -32.37
C ASP A 440 -2.82 -8.40 -33.62
N LEU A 441 -3.47 -8.00 -34.72
CA LEU A 441 -3.49 -8.76 -35.97
C LEU A 441 -2.12 -8.78 -36.68
N GLN A 442 -1.37 -7.68 -36.65
CA GLN A 442 -0.06 -7.57 -37.28
C GLN A 442 0.92 -8.61 -36.72
N ASP A 443 0.91 -8.80 -35.40
CA ASP A 443 1.82 -9.70 -34.70
C ASP A 443 1.16 -11.03 -34.31
N SER A 444 -0.09 -11.27 -34.73
CA SER A 444 -0.92 -12.40 -34.30
C SER A 444 -0.95 -12.57 -32.77
N TYR A 445 -0.98 -11.46 -32.05
CA TYR A 445 -0.79 -11.42 -30.61
C TYR A 445 -2.11 -11.65 -29.87
N LEU A 446 -2.43 -12.90 -29.58
CA LEU A 446 -3.61 -13.28 -28.80
C LEU A 446 -3.26 -14.30 -27.71
N PRO A 447 -2.96 -13.85 -26.46
CA PRO A 447 -2.46 -14.73 -25.40
C PRO A 447 -3.36 -15.91 -25.03
N PHE A 448 -4.67 -15.81 -25.30
CA PHE A 448 -5.62 -16.92 -25.10
C PHE A 448 -5.23 -18.17 -25.90
N PHE A 449 -4.63 -18.01 -27.08
CA PHE A 449 -4.20 -19.14 -27.92
C PHE A 449 -3.03 -19.90 -27.31
N HIS A 450 -2.36 -19.33 -26.31
CA HIS A 450 -1.31 -19.97 -25.52
C HIS A 450 -1.76 -20.29 -24.08
N GLY A 451 -3.08 -20.30 -23.84
CA GLY A 451 -3.64 -20.64 -22.53
C GLY A 451 -3.44 -19.57 -21.45
N ILE A 452 -3.21 -18.31 -21.84
CA ILE A 452 -3.10 -17.19 -20.89
C ILE A 452 -4.39 -16.37 -20.91
N GLY A 453 -4.93 -16.08 -19.73
CA GLY A 453 -6.22 -15.38 -19.61
C GLY A 453 -7.42 -16.31 -19.55
N VAL A 454 -7.18 -17.61 -19.43
CA VAL A 454 -8.22 -18.65 -19.38
C VAL A 454 -8.25 -19.37 -18.03
N GLN A 455 -7.51 -18.87 -17.04
CA GLN A 455 -7.32 -19.52 -15.74
C GLN A 455 -8.63 -19.66 -14.97
N VAL A 456 -9.62 -18.78 -15.21
CA VAL A 456 -10.98 -18.94 -14.70
C VAL A 456 -11.63 -20.23 -15.22
N GLY A 457 -11.48 -20.51 -16.52
CA GLY A 457 -12.00 -21.71 -17.18
C GLY A 457 -11.22 -22.96 -16.81
N THR A 458 -9.89 -22.93 -16.88
CA THR A 458 -9.06 -24.11 -16.58
C THR A 458 -9.18 -24.54 -15.12
N SER A 459 -9.49 -23.61 -14.20
CA SER A 459 -9.78 -23.95 -12.80
C SER A 459 -11.25 -24.29 -12.54
N ASP A 460 -12.13 -24.20 -13.56
CA ASP A 460 -13.54 -24.50 -13.38
C ASP A 460 -13.81 -26.02 -13.48
N PRO A 461 -14.41 -26.64 -12.46
CA PRO A 461 -14.66 -28.07 -12.46
C PRO A 461 -15.68 -28.52 -13.50
N VAL A 462 -16.67 -27.69 -13.84
CA VAL A 462 -17.70 -28.05 -14.84
C VAL A 462 -17.13 -27.94 -16.24
N PHE A 463 -16.38 -26.87 -16.53
CA PHE A 463 -15.69 -26.71 -17.81
C PHE A 463 -14.70 -27.85 -18.05
N MET A 464 -13.82 -28.15 -17.09
CA MET A 464 -12.78 -29.17 -17.27
C MET A 464 -13.33 -30.59 -17.33
N ALA A 465 -14.40 -30.89 -16.58
CA ALA A 465 -15.05 -32.20 -16.60
C ALA A 465 -15.61 -32.58 -18.00
N ARG A 466 -16.02 -31.60 -18.82
CA ARG A 466 -16.47 -31.83 -20.21
C ARG A 466 -15.40 -32.49 -21.08
N TYR A 467 -14.14 -32.29 -20.74
CA TYR A 467 -12.99 -32.84 -21.46
C TYR A 467 -12.33 -33.99 -20.68
N GLY A 468 -12.98 -34.50 -19.62
CA GLY A 468 -12.44 -35.58 -18.78
C GLY A 468 -11.20 -35.18 -17.98
N ARG A 469 -11.05 -33.89 -17.66
CA ARG A 469 -9.89 -33.34 -16.96
C ARG A 469 -10.24 -32.84 -15.57
N GLN A 470 -9.25 -32.84 -14.70
CA GLN A 470 -9.31 -32.15 -13.41
C GLN A 470 -9.01 -30.65 -13.59
N PRO A 471 -9.51 -29.78 -12.71
CA PRO A 471 -9.12 -28.37 -12.67
C PRO A 471 -7.61 -28.16 -12.65
N ILE A 472 -7.14 -27.18 -13.42
CA ILE A 472 -5.75 -26.72 -13.49
C ILE A 472 -5.69 -25.29 -12.96
N THR A 473 -4.89 -25.08 -11.92
CA THR A 473 -4.71 -23.80 -11.23
C THR A 473 -3.34 -23.18 -11.47
N ASP A 474 -2.59 -23.68 -12.45
CA ASP A 474 -1.26 -23.18 -12.80
C ASP A 474 -1.30 -21.69 -13.16
N ILE A 475 -0.32 -20.95 -12.64
CA ILE A 475 -0.09 -19.56 -13.00
C ILE A 475 0.77 -19.52 -14.27
N PRO A 476 0.35 -18.79 -15.33
CA PRO A 476 1.16 -18.62 -16.54
C PRO A 476 2.54 -18.04 -16.25
N GLU A 477 3.55 -18.51 -17.01
CA GLU A 477 4.92 -18.00 -16.93
C GLU A 477 5.00 -16.52 -17.35
N PHE A 478 5.84 -15.75 -16.67
CA PHE A 478 6.19 -14.38 -17.03
C PHE A 478 7.72 -14.25 -17.18
N PRO A 479 8.23 -13.58 -18.23
CA PRO A 479 7.48 -12.92 -19.29
C PRO A 479 6.80 -13.90 -20.27
N TYR A 480 5.65 -13.49 -20.82
CA TYR A 480 4.99 -14.24 -21.90
C TYR A 480 5.77 -14.07 -23.20
N ASP A 481 6.32 -15.18 -23.70
CA ASP A 481 7.02 -15.26 -24.98
C ASP A 481 6.26 -16.17 -25.96
N PRO A 482 5.54 -15.60 -26.95
CA PRO A 482 4.79 -16.40 -27.92
C PRO A 482 5.71 -17.29 -28.76
N LYS A 483 6.91 -16.85 -29.13
CA LYS A 483 7.81 -17.64 -29.98
C LYS A 483 8.32 -18.89 -29.26
N LYS A 484 8.61 -18.76 -27.96
CA LYS A 484 8.97 -19.89 -27.10
C LYS A 484 7.84 -20.91 -27.05
N LEU A 485 6.59 -20.45 -26.90
CA LEU A 485 5.42 -21.33 -26.81
C LEU A 485 5.07 -21.95 -28.17
N ASP A 486 5.19 -21.22 -29.27
CA ASP A 486 5.04 -21.76 -30.63
C ASP A 486 6.05 -22.88 -30.90
N ALA A 487 7.32 -22.67 -30.52
CA ALA A 487 8.37 -23.67 -30.67
C ALA A 487 8.11 -24.92 -29.80
N ALA A 488 7.64 -24.73 -28.57
CA ALA A 488 7.25 -25.83 -27.68
C ALA A 488 6.02 -26.60 -28.19
N TYR A 489 5.03 -25.90 -28.73
CA TYR A 489 3.88 -26.51 -29.37
C TYR A 489 4.30 -27.36 -30.57
N ALA A 490 5.16 -26.82 -31.44
CA ALA A 490 5.69 -27.50 -32.62
C ALA A 490 6.58 -28.70 -32.28
N SER A 491 7.32 -28.64 -31.18
CA SER A 491 8.15 -29.76 -30.69
C SER A 491 7.35 -30.87 -30.00
N GLY A 492 6.06 -30.64 -29.76
CA GLY A 492 5.16 -31.63 -29.20
C GLY A 492 4.97 -31.55 -27.68
N ASP A 493 5.31 -30.43 -27.03
CA ASP A 493 5.12 -30.26 -25.60
C ASP A 493 3.63 -30.39 -25.21
N GLU A 494 3.31 -31.45 -24.46
CA GLU A 494 1.93 -31.78 -24.11
C GLU A 494 1.29 -30.73 -23.19
N LYS A 495 2.07 -30.09 -22.30
CA LYS A 495 1.54 -29.03 -21.43
C LYS A 495 1.16 -27.80 -22.25
N VAL A 496 1.97 -27.45 -23.24
CA VAL A 496 1.67 -26.34 -24.15
C VAL A 496 0.48 -26.66 -25.05
N LYS A 497 0.40 -27.87 -25.62
CA LYS A 497 -0.77 -28.30 -26.40
C LYS A 497 -2.06 -28.24 -25.61
N ASP A 498 -2.04 -28.72 -24.36
CA ASP A 498 -3.17 -28.62 -23.45
C ASP A 498 -3.56 -27.15 -23.19
N ALA A 499 -2.57 -26.29 -22.93
CA ALA A 499 -2.80 -24.87 -22.73
C ALA A 499 -3.44 -24.20 -23.96
N VAL A 500 -2.96 -24.50 -25.17
CA VAL A 500 -3.56 -24.04 -26.43
C VAL A 500 -4.99 -24.55 -26.57
N PHE A 501 -5.22 -25.85 -26.33
CA PHE A 501 -6.53 -26.47 -26.44
C PHE A 501 -7.55 -25.81 -25.50
N PHE A 502 -7.27 -25.73 -24.19
CA PHE A 502 -8.17 -25.10 -23.24
C PHE A 502 -8.30 -23.60 -23.45
N GLY A 503 -7.24 -22.96 -23.95
CA GLY A 503 -7.25 -21.59 -24.43
C GLY A 503 -8.37 -21.34 -25.45
N MET A 504 -8.38 -22.15 -26.50
CA MET A 504 -9.38 -22.10 -27.56
C MET A 504 -10.78 -22.47 -27.07
N GLU A 505 -10.91 -23.52 -26.26
CA GLU A 505 -12.21 -23.97 -25.76
C GLU A 505 -12.86 -22.97 -24.80
N TYR A 506 -12.07 -22.34 -23.91
CA TYR A 506 -12.60 -21.32 -23.03
C TYR A 506 -12.95 -20.03 -23.79
N LEU A 507 -12.16 -19.66 -24.80
CA LEU A 507 -12.49 -18.54 -25.68
C LEU A 507 -13.83 -18.77 -26.43
N LYS A 508 -14.14 -20.01 -26.81
CA LYS A 508 -15.46 -20.36 -27.37
C LYS A 508 -16.58 -20.19 -26.35
N GLU A 509 -16.31 -20.36 -25.05
CA GLU A 509 -17.32 -20.06 -24.04
C GLU A 509 -17.57 -18.55 -23.93
N THR A 510 -16.51 -17.74 -23.81
CA THR A 510 -16.64 -16.31 -23.46
C THR A 510 -16.78 -15.37 -24.65
N ASN A 511 -16.35 -15.77 -25.85
CA ASN A 511 -16.27 -14.92 -27.05
C ASN A 511 -16.70 -15.68 -28.34
N SER A 512 -17.71 -16.54 -28.26
CA SER A 512 -18.23 -17.33 -29.40
C SER A 512 -18.90 -16.52 -30.51
N GLY A 513 -19.19 -15.25 -30.29
CA GLY A 513 -20.12 -14.50 -31.13
C GLY A 513 -21.60 -14.81 -30.88
N LEU A 514 -21.92 -15.55 -29.81
CA LEU A 514 -23.29 -15.71 -29.36
C LEU A 514 -23.75 -14.47 -28.61
N PHE A 515 -24.48 -13.59 -29.29
CA PHE A 515 -25.08 -12.40 -28.68
C PHE A 515 -26.27 -12.77 -27.78
N ARG A 516 -26.39 -12.05 -26.67
CA ARG A 516 -27.48 -12.21 -25.69
C ARG A 516 -28.60 -11.23 -25.96
N LYS A 517 -29.82 -11.62 -25.58
CA LYS A 517 -31.03 -10.80 -25.63
C LYS A 517 -31.39 -10.29 -24.25
N TRP A 518 -32.25 -9.29 -24.17
CA TRP A 518 -32.74 -8.75 -22.90
C TRP A 518 -33.42 -9.81 -22.03
N GLU A 519 -34.17 -10.73 -22.64
CA GLU A 519 -34.89 -11.79 -21.93
C GLU A 519 -33.94 -12.78 -21.26
N ASP A 520 -32.72 -12.94 -21.80
CA ASP A 520 -31.72 -13.83 -21.22
C ASP A 520 -31.28 -13.35 -19.83
N LEU A 521 -31.36 -12.04 -19.54
CA LEU A 521 -30.95 -11.47 -18.24
C LEU A 521 -31.70 -12.11 -17.07
N LYS A 522 -32.92 -12.60 -17.29
CA LYS A 522 -33.68 -13.34 -16.29
C LYS A 522 -32.88 -14.53 -15.75
N PHE A 523 -32.16 -15.24 -16.61
CA PHE A 523 -31.33 -16.37 -16.19
C PHE A 523 -30.23 -15.95 -15.21
N LEU A 524 -29.52 -14.84 -15.46
CA LEU A 524 -28.53 -14.34 -14.52
C LEU A 524 -29.18 -13.84 -13.25
N ARG A 525 -30.31 -13.13 -13.37
CA ARG A 525 -31.02 -12.61 -12.20
C ARG A 525 -31.52 -13.72 -11.28
N ASP A 526 -32.06 -14.81 -11.84
CA ASP A 526 -32.54 -15.98 -11.10
C ASP A 526 -31.42 -16.74 -10.38
N ASN A 527 -30.15 -16.56 -10.79
CA ASN A 527 -28.99 -17.30 -10.29
C ASN A 527 -27.92 -16.41 -9.63
N TRP A 528 -28.23 -15.13 -9.41
CA TRP A 528 -27.38 -14.18 -8.72
C TRP A 528 -28.26 -13.31 -7.83
N ASP A 529 -27.98 -13.24 -6.53
CA ASP A 529 -28.82 -12.48 -5.57
C ASP A 529 -28.24 -11.08 -5.26
N GLY A 530 -27.00 -10.80 -5.65
CA GLY A 530 -26.35 -9.51 -5.42
C GLY A 530 -26.64 -8.49 -6.52
N PRO A 531 -26.04 -7.29 -6.48
CA PRO A 531 -26.14 -6.32 -7.56
C PRO A 531 -25.75 -6.90 -8.92
N LEU A 532 -26.63 -6.75 -9.90
CA LEU A 532 -26.44 -7.09 -11.31
C LEU A 532 -26.22 -5.81 -12.10
N VAL A 533 -25.06 -5.68 -12.74
CA VAL A 533 -24.60 -4.45 -13.38
C VAL A 533 -24.32 -4.70 -14.85
N LEU A 534 -24.89 -3.91 -15.75
CA LEU A 534 -24.63 -4.04 -17.20
C LEU A 534 -23.53 -3.09 -17.66
N LYS A 535 -22.45 -3.62 -18.22
CA LYS A 535 -21.32 -2.84 -18.77
C LYS A 535 -21.35 -2.80 -20.29
N GLY A 536 -21.13 -1.61 -20.85
CA GLY A 536 -21.12 -1.38 -22.31
C GLY A 536 -22.29 -0.54 -22.81
N ILE A 537 -23.10 0.01 -21.90
CA ILE A 537 -24.26 0.84 -22.24
C ILE A 537 -23.76 2.17 -22.83
N GLN A 538 -24.30 2.56 -23.98
CA GLN A 538 -23.96 3.80 -24.70
C GLN A 538 -25.20 4.60 -25.14
N SER A 539 -26.41 4.06 -25.01
CA SER A 539 -27.64 4.71 -25.45
C SER A 539 -28.64 4.88 -24.31
N VAL A 540 -29.50 5.91 -24.42
CA VAL A 540 -30.57 6.17 -23.45
C VAL A 540 -31.57 5.02 -23.41
N GLY A 541 -31.98 4.52 -24.58
CA GLY A 541 -32.95 3.43 -24.68
C GLY A 541 -32.48 2.14 -24.03
N ASP A 542 -31.20 1.78 -24.20
CA ASP A 542 -30.64 0.59 -23.55
C ASP A 542 -30.54 0.77 -22.02
N ALA A 543 -30.20 2.00 -21.56
CA ALA A 543 -30.15 2.31 -20.14
C ALA A 543 -31.54 2.20 -19.47
N GLU A 544 -32.60 2.70 -20.14
CA GLU A 544 -33.98 2.60 -19.66
C GLU A 544 -34.47 1.15 -19.69
N ARG A 545 -34.16 0.41 -20.77
CA ARG A 545 -34.50 -1.01 -20.89
C ARG A 545 -33.81 -1.87 -19.82
N ALA A 546 -32.60 -1.50 -19.40
CA ALA A 546 -31.90 -2.13 -18.28
C ALA A 546 -32.75 -2.09 -17.00
N ILE A 547 -33.33 -0.93 -16.67
CA ILE A 547 -34.19 -0.76 -15.48
C ILE A 547 -35.41 -1.69 -15.56
N GLU A 548 -36.05 -1.77 -16.72
CA GLU A 548 -37.21 -2.65 -16.94
C GLU A 548 -36.87 -4.14 -16.70
N CYS A 549 -35.62 -4.52 -16.94
CA CYS A 549 -35.12 -5.88 -16.72
C CYS A 549 -34.67 -6.13 -15.27
N GLY A 550 -34.86 -5.18 -14.36
CA GLY A 550 -34.54 -5.32 -12.93
C GLY A 550 -33.05 -5.38 -12.64
N VAL A 551 -32.22 -4.69 -13.43
CA VAL A 551 -30.78 -4.55 -13.14
C VAL A 551 -30.56 -3.44 -12.12
N ASP A 552 -29.56 -3.63 -11.26
CA ASP A 552 -29.29 -2.73 -10.13
C ASP A 552 -28.37 -1.58 -10.54
N GLY A 553 -27.62 -1.73 -11.64
CA GLY A 553 -26.72 -0.70 -12.13
C GLY A 553 -26.31 -0.83 -13.59
N ILE A 554 -25.75 0.25 -14.11
CA ILE A 554 -25.15 0.32 -15.44
C ILE A 554 -23.75 0.92 -15.37
N ILE A 555 -22.85 0.46 -16.24
CA ILE A 555 -21.57 1.10 -16.50
C ILE A 555 -21.61 1.63 -17.93
N VAL A 556 -21.64 2.96 -18.05
CA VAL A 556 -21.54 3.67 -19.32
C VAL A 556 -20.11 3.54 -19.83
N SER A 557 -19.93 2.74 -20.87
CA SER A 557 -18.62 2.28 -21.35
C SER A 557 -18.67 1.97 -22.85
N ASN A 558 -17.58 2.25 -23.56
CA ASN A 558 -17.33 1.71 -24.91
C ASN A 558 -16.04 0.85 -24.93
N HIS A 559 -15.75 0.22 -23.79
CA HIS A 559 -14.57 -0.63 -23.62
C HIS A 559 -13.24 0.09 -23.87
N GLY A 560 -13.17 1.39 -23.59
CA GLY A 560 -12.00 2.23 -23.84
C GLY A 560 -11.65 2.38 -25.33
N GLY A 561 -12.64 2.23 -26.22
CA GLY A 561 -12.47 2.28 -27.68
C GLY A 561 -11.85 1.01 -28.28
N ARG A 562 -11.85 -0.11 -27.55
CA ARG A 562 -11.16 -1.36 -27.96
C ARG A 562 -12.01 -2.31 -28.80
N GLN A 563 -13.30 -2.05 -28.92
CA GLN A 563 -14.27 -2.96 -29.55
C GLN A 563 -14.78 -2.43 -30.89
N ILE A 564 -15.30 -1.21 -30.90
CA ILE A 564 -15.90 -0.58 -32.09
C ILE A 564 -15.20 0.76 -32.32
N ASP A 565 -14.54 0.90 -33.46
CA ASP A 565 -14.02 2.19 -33.92
C ASP A 565 -15.11 2.93 -34.72
N GLY A 566 -15.21 4.25 -34.53
CA GLY A 566 -16.33 5.06 -35.02
C GLY A 566 -17.54 5.12 -34.08
N ALA A 567 -17.45 4.50 -32.90
CA ALA A 567 -18.44 4.69 -31.84
C ALA A 567 -18.32 6.07 -31.18
N ILE A 568 -19.42 6.54 -30.57
CA ILE A 568 -19.45 7.81 -29.83
C ILE A 568 -18.52 7.77 -28.60
N PRO A 569 -18.02 8.93 -28.14
CA PRO A 569 -17.28 9.00 -26.88
C PRO A 569 -18.16 8.62 -25.68
N SER A 570 -17.64 7.82 -24.75
CA SER A 570 -18.43 7.32 -23.64
C SER A 570 -18.95 8.43 -22.72
N LEU A 571 -18.18 9.52 -22.51
CA LEU A 571 -18.62 10.65 -21.69
C LEU A 571 -19.82 11.38 -22.32
N TYR A 572 -19.90 11.42 -23.66
CA TYR A 572 -21.08 11.94 -24.35
C TYR A 572 -22.29 11.04 -24.11
N ALA A 573 -22.11 9.72 -24.15
CA ALA A 573 -23.18 8.78 -23.80
C ALA A 573 -23.67 8.99 -22.37
N LEU A 574 -22.75 9.16 -21.40
CA LEU A 574 -23.10 9.43 -20.00
C LEU A 574 -23.95 10.70 -19.90
N ASP A 575 -23.51 11.77 -20.54
CA ASP A 575 -24.25 13.03 -20.57
C ASP A 575 -25.69 12.85 -21.07
N LYS A 576 -25.87 12.11 -22.17
CA LYS A 576 -27.20 11.87 -22.75
C LYS A 576 -28.08 10.97 -21.88
N ILE A 577 -27.51 9.90 -21.33
CA ILE A 577 -28.22 8.98 -20.43
C ILE A 577 -28.72 9.71 -19.18
N MET A 578 -27.89 10.56 -18.58
CA MET A 578 -28.25 11.30 -17.36
C MET A 578 -29.20 12.48 -17.60
N GLN A 579 -29.58 12.76 -18.85
CA GLN A 579 -30.67 13.69 -19.17
C GLN A 579 -32.05 13.01 -19.21
N SER A 580 -32.11 11.68 -19.19
CA SER A 580 -33.40 10.97 -19.13
C SER A 580 -34.05 11.14 -17.74
N PRO A 581 -35.31 11.58 -17.66
CA PRO A 581 -36.07 11.61 -16.41
C PRO A 581 -36.21 10.23 -15.76
N VAL A 582 -36.30 9.16 -16.56
CA VAL A 582 -36.44 7.78 -16.07
C VAL A 582 -35.16 7.36 -15.34
N ILE A 583 -34.00 7.62 -15.94
CA ILE A 583 -32.69 7.31 -15.34
C ILE A 583 -32.48 8.14 -14.07
N LEU A 584 -32.77 9.44 -14.11
CA LEU A 584 -32.62 10.33 -12.96
C LEU A 584 -33.49 9.90 -11.77
N GLU A 585 -34.74 9.52 -12.02
CA GLU A 585 -35.64 9.04 -10.97
C GLU A 585 -35.18 7.69 -10.41
N ALA A 586 -34.77 6.76 -11.26
CA ALA A 586 -34.23 5.48 -10.83
C ALA A 586 -32.95 5.64 -9.98
N GLN A 587 -32.07 6.57 -10.36
CA GLN A 587 -30.88 6.89 -9.59
C GLN A 587 -31.22 7.53 -8.23
N LYS A 588 -32.08 8.56 -8.22
CA LYS A 588 -32.48 9.27 -6.99
C LYS A 588 -33.19 8.37 -5.98
N SER A 589 -34.02 7.44 -6.47
CA SER A 589 -34.71 6.46 -5.63
C SER A 589 -33.79 5.33 -5.14
N GLY A 590 -32.53 5.29 -5.58
CA GLY A 590 -31.57 4.24 -5.24
C GLY A 590 -31.80 2.91 -5.98
N LYS A 591 -32.72 2.87 -6.94
CA LYS A 591 -33.02 1.68 -7.76
C LYS A 591 -31.94 1.39 -8.80
N LEU A 592 -31.20 2.41 -9.24
CA LEU A 592 -30.15 2.27 -10.25
C LEU A 592 -28.88 2.98 -9.80
N THR A 593 -27.76 2.26 -9.78
CA THR A 593 -26.42 2.86 -9.67
C THR A 593 -25.83 3.09 -11.06
N VAL A 594 -25.43 4.33 -11.37
CA VAL A 594 -24.78 4.68 -12.64
C VAL A 594 -23.28 4.85 -12.45
N LEU A 595 -22.51 4.05 -13.16
CA LEU A 595 -21.05 4.04 -13.15
C LEU A 595 -20.50 4.44 -14.53
N PHE A 596 -19.24 4.83 -14.59
CA PHE A 596 -18.62 5.31 -15.82
C PHE A 596 -17.19 4.80 -16.01
N ASP A 597 -16.80 4.48 -17.25
CA ASP A 597 -15.42 4.25 -17.64
C ASP A 597 -15.12 4.84 -19.03
N SER A 598 -13.90 4.59 -19.54
CA SER A 598 -13.44 4.98 -20.88
C SER A 598 -13.03 6.45 -21.01
N GLY A 599 -11.77 6.72 -20.63
CA GLY A 599 -11.09 8.00 -20.91
C GLY A 599 -10.55 8.73 -19.68
N ILE A 600 -10.95 8.34 -18.47
CA ILE A 600 -10.44 8.90 -17.20
C ILE A 600 -8.92 8.81 -17.13
N ARG A 601 -8.26 9.94 -16.85
CA ARG A 601 -6.79 10.03 -16.62
C ARG A 601 -6.41 10.85 -15.39
N THR A 602 -7.24 11.80 -14.99
CA THR A 602 -6.97 12.75 -13.90
C THR A 602 -8.15 12.87 -12.95
N GLY A 603 -7.94 13.44 -11.77
CA GLY A 603 -8.99 13.80 -10.81
C GLY A 603 -10.03 14.75 -11.43
N SER A 604 -9.59 15.65 -12.32
CA SER A 604 -10.50 16.55 -13.03
C SER A 604 -11.48 15.81 -13.97
N ASP A 605 -11.04 14.71 -14.60
CA ASP A 605 -11.90 13.87 -15.45
C ASP A 605 -12.96 13.15 -14.61
N ILE A 606 -12.55 12.70 -13.42
CA ILE A 606 -13.46 12.07 -12.45
C ILE A 606 -14.53 13.08 -12.03
N ILE A 607 -14.15 14.30 -11.63
CA ILE A 607 -15.10 15.35 -11.24
C ILE A 607 -16.12 15.62 -12.37
N LYS A 608 -15.66 15.69 -13.63
CA LYS A 608 -16.56 15.89 -14.78
C LYS A 608 -17.57 14.75 -14.93
N ALA A 609 -17.13 13.50 -14.83
CA ALA A 609 -18.03 12.35 -14.91
C ALA A 609 -19.03 12.32 -13.75
N LEU A 610 -18.58 12.61 -12.52
CA LEU A 610 -19.46 12.70 -11.35
C LEU A 610 -20.50 13.82 -11.51
N ALA A 611 -20.07 15.00 -11.95
CA ALA A 611 -20.96 16.14 -12.19
C ALA A 611 -22.02 15.88 -13.26
N LEU A 612 -21.71 15.03 -14.25
CA LEU A 612 -22.70 14.56 -15.23
C LEU A 612 -23.66 13.51 -14.68
N GLY A 613 -23.39 12.93 -13.51
CA GLY A 613 -24.31 12.03 -12.81
C GLY A 613 -23.79 10.61 -12.57
N ALA A 614 -22.52 10.31 -12.89
CA ALA A 614 -21.92 9.06 -12.42
C ALA A 614 -21.78 9.07 -10.89
N GLN A 615 -22.00 7.93 -10.23
CA GLN A 615 -21.80 7.75 -8.79
C GLN A 615 -20.43 7.13 -8.45
N GLY A 616 -19.78 6.54 -9.46
CA GLY A 616 -18.44 5.98 -9.38
C GLY A 616 -17.81 5.85 -10.76
N VAL A 617 -16.48 5.80 -10.81
CA VAL A 617 -15.68 5.69 -12.03
C VAL A 617 -14.75 4.49 -11.96
N LEU A 618 -14.59 3.81 -13.09
CA LEU A 618 -13.69 2.67 -13.22
C LEU A 618 -12.38 3.14 -13.88
N LEU A 619 -11.27 3.06 -13.13
CA LEU A 619 -9.93 3.34 -13.61
C LEU A 619 -9.37 2.11 -14.32
N ALA A 620 -8.77 2.27 -15.50
CA ALA A 620 -8.32 1.16 -16.35
C ALA A 620 -6.84 1.29 -16.75
N ARG A 621 -6.54 1.68 -18.00
CA ARG A 621 -5.18 1.78 -18.55
C ARG A 621 -4.13 2.41 -17.61
N PRO A 622 -4.42 3.52 -16.88
CA PRO A 622 -3.44 4.08 -15.96
C PRO A 622 -2.93 3.08 -14.91
N TYR A 623 -3.80 2.29 -14.28
CA TYR A 623 -3.37 1.34 -13.25
C TYR A 623 -2.62 0.16 -13.88
N LEU A 624 -2.99 -0.24 -15.09
CA LEU A 624 -2.30 -1.32 -15.81
C LEU A 624 -0.89 -0.89 -16.27
N TYR A 625 -0.71 0.38 -16.65
CA TYR A 625 0.60 0.96 -16.88
C TYR A 625 1.43 0.98 -15.60
N GLY A 626 0.83 1.33 -14.47
CA GLY A 626 1.46 1.17 -13.15
C GLY A 626 1.91 -0.26 -12.89
N LEU A 627 1.05 -1.25 -13.18
CA LEU A 627 1.38 -2.67 -13.05
C LEU A 627 2.59 -3.07 -13.92
N MET A 628 2.65 -2.62 -15.17
CA MET A 628 3.77 -2.92 -16.09
C MET A 628 5.12 -2.38 -15.61
N ILE A 629 5.10 -1.26 -14.89
CA ILE A 629 6.31 -0.57 -14.43
C ILE A 629 6.79 -1.12 -13.09
N GLY A 630 5.87 -1.31 -12.12
CA GLY A 630 6.24 -1.58 -10.74
C GLY A 630 5.37 -2.62 -10.02
N GLY A 631 4.66 -3.47 -10.76
CA GLY A 631 3.81 -4.50 -10.17
C GLY A 631 2.72 -3.92 -9.26
N GLN A 632 2.45 -4.59 -8.13
CA GLN A 632 1.50 -4.10 -7.12
C GLN A 632 1.77 -2.65 -6.71
N ASP A 633 3.03 -2.29 -6.42
CA ASP A 633 3.37 -0.97 -5.90
C ASP A 633 3.08 0.13 -6.93
N GLY A 634 3.30 -0.16 -8.22
CA GLY A 634 2.92 0.74 -9.29
C GLY A 634 1.40 0.95 -9.39
N VAL A 635 0.59 -0.10 -9.18
CA VAL A 635 -0.87 0.04 -9.10
C VAL A 635 -1.28 0.90 -7.90
N GLU A 636 -0.69 0.65 -6.73
CA GLU A 636 -0.95 1.45 -5.53
C GLU A 636 -0.61 2.93 -5.75
N GLU A 637 0.51 3.22 -6.40
CA GLU A 637 0.95 4.58 -6.67
C GLU A 637 -0.01 5.32 -7.61
N VAL A 638 -0.49 4.66 -8.66
CA VAL A 638 -1.52 5.23 -9.55
C VAL A 638 -2.80 5.57 -8.78
N ILE A 639 -3.27 4.66 -7.92
CA ILE A 639 -4.49 4.89 -7.13
C ILE A 639 -4.29 6.06 -6.16
N LYS A 640 -3.17 6.08 -5.41
CA LYS A 640 -2.85 7.15 -4.45
C LYS A 640 -2.80 8.51 -5.12
N ASN A 641 -2.13 8.62 -6.27
CA ASN A 641 -2.05 9.87 -6.99
C ASN A 641 -3.40 10.30 -7.57
N THR A 642 -4.18 9.38 -8.11
CA THR A 642 -5.53 9.68 -8.64
C THR A 642 -6.45 10.20 -7.53
N LEU A 643 -6.39 9.60 -6.34
CA LEU A 643 -7.17 10.05 -5.18
C LEU A 643 -6.70 11.41 -4.66
N ALA A 644 -5.38 11.64 -4.62
CA ALA A 644 -4.83 12.94 -4.23
C ALA A 644 -5.23 14.04 -5.21
N ASP A 645 -5.11 13.81 -6.52
CA ASP A 645 -5.54 14.76 -7.56
C ASP A 645 -7.05 15.04 -7.46
N LEU A 646 -7.88 14.01 -7.31
CA LEU A 646 -9.33 14.16 -7.11
C LEU A 646 -9.64 15.02 -5.88
N GLU A 647 -9.05 14.72 -4.72
CA GLU A 647 -9.30 15.46 -3.49
C GLU A 647 -8.86 16.93 -3.59
N ILE A 648 -7.67 17.16 -4.13
CA ILE A 648 -7.11 18.51 -4.31
C ILE A 648 -7.97 19.30 -5.29
N SER A 649 -8.25 18.74 -6.46
CA SER A 649 -9.06 19.38 -7.49
C SER A 649 -10.44 19.73 -6.95
N MET A 650 -11.10 18.81 -6.23
CA MET A 650 -12.40 19.05 -5.60
C MET A 650 -12.36 20.22 -4.60
N GLY A 651 -11.34 20.26 -3.73
CA GLY A 651 -11.17 21.36 -2.79
C GLY A 651 -10.93 22.70 -3.48
N LEU A 652 -10.08 22.73 -4.51
CA LEU A 652 -9.72 23.94 -5.24
C LEU A 652 -10.88 24.49 -6.09
N ILE A 653 -11.81 23.64 -6.54
CA ILE A 653 -13.04 24.11 -7.18
C ILE A 653 -14.14 24.50 -6.19
N GLY A 654 -13.88 24.41 -4.88
CA GLY A 654 -14.74 24.91 -3.81
C GLY A 654 -15.85 23.96 -3.41
N PHE A 655 -15.57 22.66 -3.36
CA PHE A 655 -16.50 21.62 -2.88
C PHE A 655 -15.89 20.83 -1.73
N THR A 656 -16.72 20.45 -0.76
CA THR A 656 -16.27 19.73 0.45
C THR A 656 -16.53 18.23 0.36
N GLY A 657 -17.48 17.80 -0.48
CA GLY A 657 -17.80 16.39 -0.68
C GLY A 657 -18.18 16.07 -2.11
N ILE A 658 -17.97 14.81 -2.51
CA ILE A 658 -18.37 14.33 -3.84
C ILE A 658 -19.90 14.26 -3.99
N ASP A 659 -20.64 14.14 -2.89
CA ASP A 659 -22.10 14.18 -2.85
C ASP A 659 -22.67 15.53 -3.31
N GLU A 660 -21.93 16.63 -3.11
CA GLU A 660 -22.29 17.93 -3.66
C GLU A 660 -22.07 18.03 -5.18
N ILE A 661 -21.23 17.15 -5.75
CA ILE A 661 -20.83 17.15 -7.16
C ILE A 661 -21.72 16.22 -7.97
N ILE A 662 -22.06 15.03 -7.47
CA ILE A 662 -22.82 14.02 -8.23
C ILE A 662 -24.12 14.60 -8.78
N GLY A 663 -24.24 14.64 -10.11
CA GLY A 663 -25.41 15.17 -10.82
C GLY A 663 -25.57 16.70 -10.79
N SER A 664 -24.64 17.43 -10.18
CA SER A 664 -24.66 18.90 -10.08
C SER A 664 -24.08 19.60 -11.31
N ARG A 665 -24.49 19.18 -12.51
CA ARG A 665 -23.91 19.59 -13.81
C ARG A 665 -23.67 21.08 -13.92
N ASP A 666 -24.71 21.90 -13.85
CA ASP A 666 -24.59 23.35 -14.10
C ASP A 666 -23.92 24.11 -12.95
N LYS A 667 -23.87 23.51 -11.75
CA LYS A 667 -23.15 24.07 -10.60
C LYS A 667 -21.64 23.87 -10.74
N VAL A 668 -21.21 22.74 -11.32
CA VAL A 668 -19.81 22.31 -11.38
C VAL A 668 -19.17 22.61 -12.74
N LEU A 669 -19.93 22.48 -13.83
CA LEU A 669 -19.43 22.45 -15.21
C LEU A 669 -19.98 23.60 -16.06
N LEU A 670 -19.12 24.09 -16.96
CA LEU A 670 -19.51 24.87 -18.13
C LEU A 670 -19.16 24.08 -19.40
N HIS A 671 -20.11 23.95 -20.32
CA HIS A 671 -19.82 23.37 -21.63
C HIS A 671 -19.02 24.35 -22.48
N ALA A 672 -17.97 23.89 -23.16
CA ALA A 672 -17.04 24.73 -23.91
C ALA A 672 -17.70 25.51 -25.05
N SER A 673 -18.84 25.04 -25.60
CA SER A 673 -19.63 25.80 -26.58
C SER A 673 -20.30 27.06 -26.01
N LYS A 674 -20.23 27.28 -24.69
CA LYS A 674 -20.70 28.49 -23.99
C LYS A 674 -19.56 29.47 -23.66
N LEU A 675 -18.31 29.12 -24.01
CA LEU A 675 -17.12 29.98 -23.98
C LEU A 675 -16.87 30.51 -25.39
#